data_AF-A0A2A6E813-F1
#
_entry.id   AF-A0A2A6E813-F1
#
_cell.length_a   1.000
_cell.length_b   1.000
_cell.length_c   1.000
_cell.angle_alpha   90.00
_cell.angle_beta   90.00
_cell.angle_gamma   90.00
#
_symmetry.space_group_name_H-M   'P 1'
#
loop_
_entity.id
_entity.type
_entity.pdbx_description
1 polymer ?
#
loop_
_entity_poly.entity_id
_entity_poly.type
_entity_poly.pdbx_seq_one_letter_code
_entity_poly.pdbx_strand_id
1 'polypeptide(L)'
;MTRFFLSVYDYFSSRKSLLFTLLLVLIAVFLGLASQVRFTEDISRFLPADKTNERINRAYRYVTSSNKITIYCAATDSTDREQQMRAVDAFVERLQTATDTTQVKHILYKIDPAEMMSVALFVVENMPYYLDDDDYRRMDTLVTREALARQLEIDRNILTSSAGMMVRQHLLADPLQLTANLMSKLRDFQAGGRFDLYQDYIFSDDGQALIVVDCAIPASETSANKYFLKTLNACMRETEKAFDGISFHSFGAAEIALTNAGQIQRDTLLSSLFAVVIVLALLIFTFRDGLKIGLIFASVTFGGLFALGLMHLIRGEVSIIAVGISSIMFGIAINYPLHFIGHHGSVPDSRFVIKDIIQPLTIGNITTVGAFMSLIFIGSDAMCDLGWFASLLLVGTILFVLLFLPHLLSHRGRKPASSHAPFGRFVDRPFEKNRWLVATIIVVTVLLAFSGDESHFEADMRKINYMTDTQQQEYERMRGLLNDHHHVLYYVTEGDTPEAALTANEESLAGLRELLTAGEISKIGGIGHFLPSPVRQTAQVKRWNDFWERHRDSVRTYLAEEGEKLGFRADAFHLFEEIIGRTWEKTALSHFDPIKETLARNYVLENDGKTMIVNLLYLDADKARSVEEKLNGQKNASLSIAFDAGSITRRMIASLSDNFNYVLYICGLIVFVFLLFSLGRLELTLIAFTPLALSWVWILGLMGLFDIKFNIVNIILATFIFGQGDDYTIFMTEGLMYEYTYRRKTLSSYKNSIALSAAIMFVGMGMLIFAKHPALRSLGEVTVVGMLSVVVMAYVFPPFLFGLLTMRKGRKRLMPVTLKNLLSTAYAFLVFLVASPFITLAGWGMATFGRTTEKKKMAYHRLLHRIARFVIYRIPQVKTTFSNLSGETFERPGVIICNHQSHLDLMCIMMLTPKLIILTNDWVWNSPFYGRLIRYADFYPVSSGIEQMIDRLRDAVDRGYSIVIFPEGTRSADCSILRFHRGAFYLAEQLQIDIIPVMIHGVGHVLPKQEFMLRKGEIRIQVMPRITPDDARFSPNYSQRAKEVRQFYRREYEAVCRKYETSDYYADLVKHNYIYKGPAVEREVRANLRKHHNYVAEIAALPDEGEVTIENTGYGEFALLLALVKKKLQIIAVEPDDDKRELAENCASVPPNLRYVAPTHEHCR
;
A
#
# COMPACT_ATOMS: atom_id res chain seq x y z
N MET A 1 17.56 -23.94 6.79
CA MET A 1 18.33 -22.68 6.79
C MET A 1 19.47 -22.71 7.81
N THR A 2 19.20 -22.70 9.12
CA THR A 2 20.26 -22.66 10.18
C THR A 2 21.33 -23.74 10.02
N ARG A 3 20.95 -25.00 9.78
CA ARG A 3 21.91 -26.09 9.53
C ARG A 3 22.82 -25.85 8.32
N PHE A 4 22.27 -25.27 7.24
CA PHE A 4 23.03 -24.99 6.02
C PHE A 4 24.12 -23.96 6.29
N PHE A 5 23.78 -22.81 6.86
CA PHE A 5 24.77 -21.76 7.14
C PHE A 5 25.76 -22.15 8.24
N LEU A 6 25.35 -22.94 9.24
CA LEU A 6 26.29 -23.53 10.19
C LEU A 6 27.27 -24.48 9.47
N SER A 7 26.80 -25.32 8.54
CA SER A 7 27.68 -26.20 7.77
C SER A 7 28.65 -25.43 6.87
N VAL A 8 28.20 -24.32 6.27
CA VAL A 8 29.04 -23.42 5.47
C VAL A 8 30.09 -22.74 6.34
N TYR A 9 29.69 -22.24 7.52
CA TYR A 9 30.61 -21.67 8.49
C TYR A 9 31.67 -22.68 8.93
N ASP A 10 31.25 -23.90 9.31
CA ASP A 10 32.12 -24.98 9.73
C ASP A 10 33.07 -25.44 8.60
N TYR A 11 32.60 -25.44 7.33
CA TYR A 11 33.44 -25.73 6.17
C TYR A 11 34.54 -24.68 5.96
N PHE A 12 34.21 -23.39 5.98
CA PHE A 12 35.18 -22.31 5.77
C PHE A 12 36.02 -21.97 7.00
N SER A 13 35.58 -22.31 8.21
CA SER A 13 36.36 -22.10 9.43
C SER A 13 37.69 -22.88 9.39
N SER A 14 37.68 -24.06 8.75
CA SER A 14 38.87 -24.89 8.49
C SER A 14 39.68 -24.48 7.24
N ARG A 15 39.10 -23.63 6.36
CA ARG A 15 39.66 -23.29 5.03
C ARG A 15 39.65 -21.78 4.75
N LYS A 16 40.25 -21.00 5.66
CA LYS A 16 40.22 -19.53 5.57
C LYS A 16 40.83 -18.97 4.28
N SER A 17 41.93 -19.54 3.78
CA SER A 17 42.57 -19.10 2.54
C SER A 17 41.61 -19.18 1.34
N LEU A 18 40.88 -20.29 1.21
CA LEU A 18 39.86 -20.47 0.17
C LEU A 18 38.77 -19.39 0.25
N LEU A 19 38.30 -19.06 1.46
CA LEU A 19 37.28 -18.04 1.68
C LEU A 19 37.77 -16.65 1.22
N PHE A 20 38.99 -16.26 1.61
CA PHE A 20 39.56 -14.96 1.22
C PHE A 20 39.82 -14.87 -0.28
N THR A 21 40.32 -15.93 -0.91
CA THR A 21 40.48 -15.97 -2.38
C THR A 21 39.14 -15.83 -3.08
N LEU A 22 38.10 -16.53 -2.60
CA LEU A 22 36.75 -16.42 -3.15
C LEU A 22 36.23 -14.98 -3.05
N LEU A 23 36.40 -14.34 -1.89
CA LEU A 23 35.97 -12.95 -1.69
C LEU A 23 36.67 -11.99 -2.66
N LEU A 24 38.00 -12.11 -2.82
CA LEU A 24 38.78 -11.26 -3.73
C LEU A 24 38.36 -11.46 -5.20
N VAL A 25 38.13 -12.71 -5.61
CA VAL A 25 37.64 -13.02 -6.97
C VAL A 25 36.26 -12.41 -7.21
N LEU A 26 35.34 -12.56 -6.27
CA LEU A 26 34.00 -11.97 -6.38
C LEU A 26 34.06 -10.44 -6.48
N ILE A 27 34.88 -9.78 -5.66
CA ILE A 27 35.07 -8.32 -5.74
C ILE A 27 35.61 -7.93 -7.12
N ALA A 28 36.62 -8.61 -7.64
CA ALA A 28 37.19 -8.31 -8.96
C ALA A 28 36.18 -8.49 -10.09
N VAL A 29 35.37 -9.57 -10.04
CA VAL A 29 34.31 -9.83 -11.02
C VAL A 29 33.24 -8.75 -10.97
N PHE A 30 32.71 -8.41 -9.79
CA PHE A 30 31.68 -7.40 -9.67
C PHE A 30 32.18 -6.00 -10.01
N LEU A 31 33.44 -5.67 -9.71
CA LEU A 31 34.05 -4.41 -10.11
C LEU A 31 34.18 -4.31 -11.65
N GLY A 32 34.57 -5.40 -12.30
CA GLY A 32 34.65 -5.49 -13.77
C GLY A 32 33.31 -5.41 -14.48
N LEU A 33 32.24 -5.94 -13.87
CA LEU A 33 30.87 -5.81 -14.39
C LEU A 33 30.30 -4.41 -14.13
N ALA A 34 30.52 -3.86 -12.93
CA ALA A 34 30.03 -2.54 -12.55
C ALA A 34 30.62 -1.42 -13.40
N SER A 35 31.86 -1.55 -13.87
CA SER A 35 32.50 -0.56 -14.76
C SER A 35 31.89 -0.52 -16.18
N GLN A 36 31.05 -1.50 -16.54
CA GLN A 36 30.38 -1.57 -17.85
C GLN A 36 28.93 -1.07 -17.81
N VAL A 37 28.44 -0.63 -16.64
CA VAL A 37 27.08 -0.07 -16.49
C VAL A 37 26.98 1.26 -17.25
N ARG A 38 25.96 1.40 -18.09
CA ARG A 38 25.62 2.68 -18.74
C ARG A 38 24.59 3.43 -17.92
N PHE A 39 24.83 4.72 -17.68
CA PHE A 39 23.94 5.57 -16.89
C PHE A 39 23.11 6.50 -17.78
N THR A 40 21.83 6.68 -17.43
CA THR A 40 20.90 7.60 -18.12
C THR A 40 20.40 8.67 -17.15
N GLU A 41 20.22 9.91 -17.63
CA GLU A 41 19.79 11.07 -16.83
C GLU A 41 18.35 11.55 -17.15
N ASP A 42 17.49 10.69 -17.69
CA ASP A 42 16.13 11.06 -18.10
C ASP A 42 15.14 11.01 -16.93
N ILE A 43 14.63 12.18 -16.51
CA ILE A 43 13.62 12.32 -15.43
C ILE A 43 12.26 11.74 -15.86
N SER A 44 11.93 11.74 -17.15
CA SER A 44 10.61 11.29 -17.63
C SER A 44 10.37 9.80 -17.40
N ARG A 45 11.43 9.00 -17.19
CA ARG A 45 11.38 7.59 -16.83
C ARG A 45 10.73 7.31 -15.46
N PHE A 46 10.50 8.33 -14.62
CA PHE A 46 9.73 8.22 -13.38
C PHE A 46 8.21 8.21 -13.61
N LEU A 47 7.73 8.62 -14.80
CA LEU A 47 6.31 8.64 -15.12
C LEU A 47 5.85 7.28 -15.65
N PRO A 48 4.61 6.84 -15.31
CA PRO A 48 4.09 5.57 -15.76
C PRO A 48 3.76 5.58 -17.25
N ALA A 49 4.19 4.52 -17.96
CA ALA A 49 3.85 4.28 -19.35
C ALA A 49 2.50 3.54 -19.45
N ASP A 50 1.44 4.25 -19.81
CA ASP A 50 0.14 3.67 -20.19
C ASP A 50 -0.11 4.00 -21.66
N LYS A 51 -0.50 3.02 -22.48
CA LYS A 51 -0.71 3.18 -23.93
C LYS A 51 -1.69 4.31 -24.28
N THR A 52 -2.70 4.55 -23.44
CA THR A 52 -3.64 5.67 -23.66
C THR A 52 -3.02 7.01 -23.31
N ASN A 53 -2.21 7.05 -22.23
CA ASN A 53 -1.45 8.23 -21.86
C ASN A 53 -0.28 8.49 -22.81
N GLU A 54 0.31 7.47 -23.44
CA GLU A 54 1.34 7.64 -24.46
C GLU A 54 0.81 8.36 -25.69
N ARG A 55 -0.44 8.08 -26.08
CA ARG A 55 -1.13 8.78 -27.18
C ARG A 55 -1.30 10.28 -26.86
N ILE A 56 -1.86 10.58 -25.70
CA ILE A 56 -2.04 11.97 -25.23
C ILE A 56 -0.68 12.65 -25.03
N ASN A 57 0.28 11.99 -24.39
CA ASN A 57 1.62 12.53 -24.15
C ASN A 57 2.35 12.80 -25.46
N ARG A 58 2.17 11.95 -26.48
CA ARG A 58 2.72 12.18 -27.81
C ARG A 58 2.12 13.45 -28.40
N ALA A 59 0.79 13.53 -28.48
CA ALA A 59 0.10 14.73 -28.97
C ALA A 59 0.53 15.99 -28.18
N TYR A 60 0.53 15.92 -26.85
CA TYR A 60 0.93 17.00 -25.95
C TYR A 60 2.36 17.47 -26.18
N ARG A 61 3.33 16.57 -26.36
CA ARG A 61 4.75 16.91 -26.58
C ARG A 61 4.99 17.80 -27.80
N TYR A 62 4.15 17.64 -28.82
CA TYR A 62 4.23 18.39 -30.07
C TYR A 62 3.36 19.64 -30.06
N VAL A 63 2.18 19.54 -29.44
CA VAL A 63 1.18 20.61 -29.43
C VAL A 63 1.50 21.68 -28.41
N THR A 64 2.04 21.28 -27.25
CA THR A 64 2.47 22.22 -26.21
C THR A 64 3.96 22.50 -26.35
N SER A 65 4.35 23.71 -25.98
CA SER A 65 5.71 24.26 -26.04
C SER A 65 6.76 23.49 -25.21
N SER A 66 6.59 22.19 -24.93
CA SER A 66 7.51 21.38 -24.13
C SER A 66 8.92 21.29 -24.70
N ASN A 67 9.08 21.35 -26.03
CA ASN A 67 10.39 21.45 -26.68
C ASN A 67 10.70 22.86 -27.19
N LYS A 68 9.93 23.87 -26.78
CA LYS A 68 10.18 25.26 -27.17
C LYS A 68 10.80 26.03 -26.01
N ILE A 69 11.77 26.88 -26.32
CA ILE A 69 12.31 27.87 -25.39
C ILE A 69 11.87 29.23 -25.87
N THR A 70 11.18 29.95 -24.99
CA THR A 70 10.76 31.33 -25.25
C THR A 70 11.81 32.26 -24.69
N ILE A 71 12.20 33.27 -25.45
CA ILE A 71 13.21 34.24 -25.07
C ILE A 71 12.62 35.63 -25.26
N TYR A 72 12.76 36.46 -24.24
CA TYR A 72 12.30 37.84 -24.21
C TYR A 72 13.50 38.77 -24.31
N CYS A 73 13.43 39.74 -25.23
CA CYS A 73 14.38 40.83 -25.34
C CYS A 73 13.76 42.10 -24.75
N ALA A 74 14.25 42.49 -23.57
CA ALA A 74 13.81 43.65 -22.83
C ALA A 74 14.78 44.82 -23.03
N ALA A 75 14.26 46.01 -23.35
CA ALA A 75 15.03 47.25 -23.33
C ALA A 75 14.75 48.05 -22.05
N THR A 76 15.76 48.79 -21.61
CA THR A 76 15.65 49.73 -20.48
C THR A 76 14.67 50.86 -20.80
N ASP A 77 14.62 51.27 -22.07
CA ASP A 77 13.55 52.09 -22.64
C ASP A 77 12.68 51.21 -23.54
N SER A 78 11.50 50.81 -23.04
CA SER A 78 10.52 50.00 -23.80
C SER A 78 9.98 50.67 -25.08
N THR A 79 10.30 51.94 -25.32
CA THR A 79 9.96 52.65 -26.55
C THR A 79 11.03 52.52 -27.64
N ASP A 80 12.26 52.11 -27.30
CA ASP A 80 13.34 51.88 -28.28
C ASP A 80 13.27 50.47 -28.90
N ARG A 81 12.19 50.27 -29.68
CA ARG A 81 11.94 49.02 -30.41
C ARG A 81 12.99 48.75 -31.49
N GLU A 82 13.61 49.79 -32.05
CA GLU A 82 14.67 49.62 -33.07
C GLU A 82 15.92 48.97 -32.48
N GLN A 83 16.34 49.39 -31.27
CA GLN A 83 17.49 48.77 -30.62
C GLN A 83 17.22 47.30 -30.26
N GLN A 84 16.00 46.99 -29.79
CA GLN A 84 15.57 45.61 -29.53
C GLN A 84 15.62 44.76 -30.80
N MET A 85 15.13 45.28 -31.93
CA MET A 85 15.16 44.57 -33.22
C MET A 85 16.60 44.23 -33.66
N ARG A 86 17.52 45.21 -33.60
CA ARG A 86 18.94 44.97 -33.95
C ARG A 86 19.60 43.97 -33.01
N ALA A 87 19.27 44.02 -31.72
CA ALA A 87 19.76 43.05 -30.75
C ALA A 87 19.21 41.65 -31.01
N VAL A 88 17.93 41.52 -31.35
CA VAL A 88 17.29 40.24 -31.71
C VAL A 88 17.95 39.64 -32.94
N ASP A 89 18.18 40.41 -34.02
CA ASP A 89 18.85 39.90 -35.23
C ASP A 89 20.26 39.39 -34.91
N ALA A 90 21.05 40.19 -34.18
CA ALA A 90 22.39 39.81 -33.79
C ALA A 90 22.42 38.57 -32.87
N PHE A 91 21.42 38.40 -32.01
CA PHE A 91 21.27 37.20 -31.19
C PHE A 91 20.94 35.97 -32.04
N VAL A 92 19.97 36.08 -32.95
CA VAL A 92 19.56 34.96 -33.81
C VAL A 92 20.69 34.53 -34.73
N GLU A 93 21.44 35.46 -35.33
CA GLU A 93 22.61 35.16 -36.16
C GLU A 93 23.68 34.40 -35.38
N ARG A 94 23.99 34.85 -34.15
CA ARG A 94 24.92 34.14 -33.25
C ARG A 94 24.42 32.75 -32.89
N LEU A 95 23.14 32.60 -32.57
CA LEU A 95 22.56 31.32 -32.19
C LEU A 95 22.57 30.33 -33.36
N GLN A 96 22.20 30.77 -34.56
CA GLN A 96 22.24 29.95 -35.78
C GLN A 96 23.65 29.52 -36.15
N THR A 97 24.65 30.37 -35.93
CA THR A 97 26.05 30.03 -36.19
C THR A 97 26.61 29.05 -35.14
N ALA A 98 26.13 29.13 -33.90
CA ALA A 98 26.62 28.32 -32.78
C ALA A 98 25.89 26.98 -32.62
N THR A 99 24.82 26.72 -33.38
CA THR A 99 23.97 25.53 -33.26
C THR A 99 23.75 24.88 -34.62
N ASP A 100 23.25 23.64 -34.65
CA ASP A 100 22.86 22.94 -35.87
C ASP A 100 21.41 22.44 -35.81
N THR A 101 20.96 21.77 -36.87
CA THR A 101 19.61 21.19 -36.98
C THR A 101 19.32 20.05 -36.00
N THR A 102 20.34 19.44 -35.40
CA THR A 102 20.21 18.43 -34.34
C THR A 102 19.93 19.06 -32.97
N GLN A 103 20.14 20.37 -32.83
CA GLN A 103 19.86 21.12 -31.61
C GLN A 103 18.63 22.02 -31.76
N VAL A 104 18.54 22.76 -32.87
CA VAL A 104 17.49 23.75 -33.15
C VAL A 104 16.85 23.43 -34.48
N LYS A 105 15.52 23.23 -34.48
CA LYS A 105 14.75 23.01 -35.71
C LYS A 105 14.38 24.32 -36.39
N HIS A 106 13.91 25.29 -35.60
CA HIS A 106 13.39 26.54 -36.10
C HIS A 106 13.51 27.65 -35.04
N ILE A 107 13.67 28.90 -35.47
CA ILE A 107 13.65 30.08 -34.61
C ILE A 107 12.61 31.05 -35.17
N LEU A 108 11.52 31.26 -34.44
CA LEU A 108 10.47 32.20 -34.79
C LEU A 108 10.68 33.52 -34.06
N TYR A 109 10.93 34.58 -34.82
CA TYR A 109 11.11 35.95 -34.29
C TYR A 109 10.60 37.04 -35.26
N LYS A 110 10.40 36.68 -36.54
CA LYS A 110 9.81 37.51 -37.59
C LYS A 110 8.67 36.77 -38.29
N ILE A 111 7.68 37.52 -38.80
CA ILE A 111 6.65 37.04 -39.71
C ILE A 111 6.84 37.77 -41.04
N ASP A 112 7.21 37.05 -42.10
CA ASP A 112 7.39 37.65 -43.42
C ASP A 112 6.03 38.02 -44.04
N PRO A 113 5.73 39.32 -44.26
CA PRO A 113 4.48 39.73 -44.89
C PRO A 113 4.35 39.23 -46.33
N ALA A 114 5.47 39.01 -47.04
CA ALA A 114 5.47 38.49 -48.40
C ALA A 114 5.07 37.02 -48.46
N GLU A 115 5.49 36.20 -47.49
CA GLU A 115 5.01 34.81 -47.35
C GLU A 115 3.51 34.76 -47.04
N MET A 116 3.00 35.66 -46.18
CA MET A 116 1.55 35.72 -45.91
C MET A 116 0.75 36.16 -47.13
N MET A 117 1.29 37.12 -47.90
CA MET A 117 0.66 37.58 -49.14
C MET A 117 0.67 36.50 -50.23
N SER A 118 1.73 35.69 -50.30
CA SER A 118 1.82 34.57 -51.25
C SER A 118 0.85 33.44 -50.89
N VAL A 119 0.68 33.14 -49.60
CA VAL A 119 -0.34 32.21 -49.11
C VAL A 119 -1.74 32.72 -49.45
N ALA A 120 -2.02 34.01 -49.22
CA ALA A 120 -3.30 34.60 -49.60
C ALA A 120 -3.55 34.46 -51.12
N LEU A 121 -2.51 34.60 -51.95
CA LEU A 121 -2.66 34.57 -53.41
C LEU A 121 -2.87 33.13 -53.89
N PHE A 122 -2.12 32.21 -53.31
CA PHE A 122 -2.31 30.77 -53.51
C PHE A 122 -3.74 30.33 -53.15
N VAL A 123 -4.31 30.89 -52.07
CA VAL A 123 -5.70 30.64 -51.69
C VAL A 123 -6.68 31.15 -52.75
N VAL A 124 -6.46 32.34 -53.30
CA VAL A 124 -7.29 32.91 -54.38
C VAL A 124 -7.19 32.05 -55.66
N GLU A 125 -5.99 31.71 -56.09
CA GLU A 125 -5.77 30.87 -57.28
C GLU A 125 -6.40 29.49 -57.16
N ASN A 126 -6.56 29.00 -55.93
CA ASN A 126 -7.09 27.67 -55.59
C ASN A 126 -8.44 27.72 -54.86
N MET A 127 -9.20 28.82 -55.01
CA MET A 127 -10.46 29.05 -54.31
C MET A 127 -11.47 27.88 -54.34
N PRO A 128 -11.58 27.06 -55.40
CA PRO A 128 -12.59 25.98 -55.44
C PRO A 128 -12.40 24.91 -54.39
N TYR A 129 -11.22 24.80 -53.77
CA TYR A 129 -10.95 23.86 -52.69
C TYR A 129 -11.17 24.42 -51.28
N TYR A 130 -11.66 25.66 -51.14
CA TYR A 130 -11.85 26.28 -49.81
C TYR A 130 -13.28 26.73 -49.55
N LEU A 131 -14.02 27.14 -50.59
CA LEU A 131 -15.37 27.71 -50.45
C LEU A 131 -16.37 26.73 -49.81
N ASP A 132 -17.21 27.27 -48.95
CA ASP A 132 -18.27 26.53 -48.25
C ASP A 132 -19.68 26.94 -48.70
N ASP A 133 -20.70 26.31 -48.11
CA ASP A 133 -22.10 26.51 -48.47
C ASP A 133 -22.58 27.96 -48.31
N ASP A 134 -22.02 28.70 -47.37
CA ASP A 134 -22.37 30.11 -47.13
C ASP A 134 -21.79 30.98 -48.25
N ASP A 135 -20.57 30.66 -48.69
CA ASP A 135 -19.93 31.34 -49.81
C ASP A 135 -20.73 31.15 -51.11
N TYR A 136 -21.22 29.93 -51.40
CA TYR A 136 -22.07 29.69 -52.58
C TYR A 136 -23.41 30.43 -52.50
N ARG A 137 -24.04 30.51 -51.32
CA ARG A 137 -25.26 31.32 -51.13
C ARG A 137 -25.00 32.81 -51.38
N ARG A 138 -23.83 33.30 -50.98
CA ARG A 138 -23.39 34.67 -51.29
C ARG A 138 -23.12 34.84 -52.78
N MET A 139 -22.45 33.88 -53.41
CA MET A 139 -22.16 33.89 -54.86
C MET A 139 -23.44 34.03 -55.70
N ASP A 140 -24.51 33.31 -55.37
CA ASP A 140 -25.81 33.43 -56.06
C ASP A 140 -26.34 34.88 -56.08
N THR A 141 -26.05 35.68 -55.04
CA THR A 141 -26.46 37.09 -54.98
C THR A 141 -25.53 38.03 -55.77
N LEU A 142 -24.27 37.62 -55.99
CA LEU A 142 -23.21 38.44 -56.59
C LEU A 142 -23.10 38.28 -58.11
N VAL A 143 -23.56 37.16 -58.67
CA VAL A 143 -23.49 36.89 -60.13
C VAL A 143 -24.52 37.66 -60.97
N THR A 144 -25.28 38.57 -60.37
CA THR A 144 -26.19 39.47 -61.08
C THR A 144 -25.46 40.70 -61.61
N ARG A 145 -25.87 41.21 -62.78
CA ARG A 145 -25.24 42.39 -63.42
C ARG A 145 -25.14 43.60 -62.48
N GLU A 146 -26.19 43.88 -61.71
CA GLU A 146 -26.26 45.02 -60.78
C GLU A 146 -25.33 44.87 -59.57
N ALA A 147 -25.23 43.66 -59.00
CA ALA A 147 -24.32 43.39 -57.90
C ALA A 147 -22.86 43.49 -58.36
N LEU A 148 -22.57 42.96 -59.54
CA LEU A 148 -21.24 42.96 -60.14
C LEU A 148 -20.77 44.39 -60.47
N ALA A 149 -21.63 45.22 -61.06
CA ALA A 149 -21.32 46.63 -61.31
C ALA A 149 -21.00 47.41 -60.03
N ARG A 150 -21.78 47.20 -58.96
CA ARG A 150 -21.52 47.82 -57.65
C ARG A 150 -20.20 47.36 -57.03
N GLN A 151 -19.89 46.06 -57.13
CA GLN A 151 -18.65 45.50 -56.58
C GLN A 151 -17.42 46.05 -57.31
N LEU A 152 -17.45 46.14 -58.64
CA LEU A 152 -16.37 46.71 -59.43
C LEU A 152 -16.14 48.20 -59.13
N GLU A 153 -17.20 48.96 -58.81
CA GLU A 153 -17.07 50.36 -58.40
C GLU A 153 -16.37 50.46 -57.02
N ILE A 154 -16.69 49.57 -56.08
CA ILE A 154 -16.00 49.46 -54.79
C ILE A 154 -14.53 49.12 -55.00
N ASP A 155 -14.23 48.12 -55.83
CA ASP A 155 -12.86 47.68 -56.09
C ASP A 155 -12.03 48.79 -56.76
N ARG A 156 -12.62 49.55 -57.69
CA ARG A 156 -11.97 50.73 -58.30
C ARG A 156 -11.62 51.79 -57.25
N ASN A 157 -12.53 52.06 -56.31
CA ASN A 157 -12.28 53.04 -55.25
C ASN A 157 -11.16 52.57 -54.30
N ILE A 158 -11.05 51.27 -54.04
CA ILE A 158 -9.95 50.70 -53.25
C ILE A 158 -8.63 50.80 -54.04
N LEU A 159 -8.63 50.42 -55.33
CA LEU A 159 -7.45 50.44 -56.20
C LEU A 159 -6.87 51.84 -56.43
N THR A 160 -7.71 52.88 -56.35
CA THR A 160 -7.30 54.29 -56.45
C THR A 160 -6.84 54.90 -55.12
N SER A 161 -7.00 54.18 -54.00
CA SER A 161 -6.52 54.58 -52.69
C SER A 161 -5.08 54.12 -52.41
N SER A 162 -4.45 54.61 -51.34
CA SER A 162 -3.14 54.14 -50.89
C SER A 162 -3.12 52.65 -50.52
N ALA A 163 -4.25 52.10 -50.06
CA ALA A 163 -4.40 50.67 -49.78
C ALA A 163 -4.37 49.81 -51.07
N GLY A 164 -4.79 50.41 -52.21
CA GLY A 164 -4.88 49.73 -53.50
C GLY A 164 -3.56 49.12 -53.97
N MET A 165 -2.41 49.73 -53.62
CA MET A 165 -1.09 49.22 -54.00
C MET A 165 -0.78 47.84 -53.39
N MET A 166 -1.30 47.57 -52.20
CA MET A 166 -1.02 46.33 -51.46
C MET A 166 -1.96 45.17 -51.86
N VAL A 167 -3.23 45.49 -52.19
CA VAL A 167 -4.27 44.49 -52.47
C VAL A 167 -4.58 44.34 -53.95
N ARG A 168 -3.88 45.07 -54.84
CA ARG A 168 -4.14 45.09 -56.28
C ARG A 168 -4.18 43.70 -56.91
N GLN A 169 -3.19 42.86 -56.61
CA GLN A 169 -3.12 41.51 -57.20
C GLN A 169 -4.30 40.65 -56.77
N HIS A 170 -4.72 40.74 -55.49
CA HIS A 170 -5.87 40.01 -54.97
C HIS A 170 -7.19 40.50 -55.54
N LEU A 171 -7.42 41.81 -55.57
CA LEU A 171 -8.69 42.38 -56.06
C LEU A 171 -8.90 42.09 -57.55
N LEU A 172 -7.84 42.09 -58.35
CA LEU A 172 -7.92 41.72 -59.77
C LEU A 172 -8.09 40.21 -59.98
N ALA A 173 -7.57 39.39 -59.07
CA ALA A 173 -7.72 37.94 -59.10
C ALA A 173 -9.09 37.46 -58.58
N ASP A 174 -9.77 38.27 -57.76
CA ASP A 174 -11.08 37.97 -57.15
C ASP A 174 -12.01 39.20 -57.17
N PRO A 175 -12.50 39.63 -58.35
CA PRO A 175 -13.35 40.82 -58.53
C PRO A 175 -14.75 40.68 -57.91
N LEU A 176 -15.14 39.49 -57.46
CA LEU A 176 -16.37 39.26 -56.72
C LEU A 176 -16.12 39.12 -55.21
N GLN A 177 -14.86 39.24 -54.77
CA GLN A 177 -14.43 39.07 -53.39
C GLN A 177 -14.96 37.77 -52.75
N LEU A 178 -14.91 36.67 -53.50
CA LEU A 178 -15.35 35.34 -53.09
C LEU A 178 -14.56 34.82 -51.89
N THR A 179 -13.28 35.19 -51.80
CA THR A 179 -12.36 34.76 -50.74
C THR A 179 -12.34 35.67 -49.51
N ALA A 180 -13.14 36.74 -49.48
CA ALA A 180 -13.12 37.73 -48.38
C ALA A 180 -13.33 37.10 -46.98
N ASN A 181 -14.29 36.16 -46.86
CA ASN A 181 -14.55 35.42 -45.62
C ASN A 181 -13.38 34.52 -45.19
N LEU A 182 -12.63 34.01 -46.17
CA LEU A 182 -11.47 33.15 -45.93
C LEU A 182 -10.26 33.98 -45.51
N MET A 183 -10.12 35.18 -46.07
CA MET A 183 -9.08 36.14 -45.66
C MET A 183 -9.26 36.62 -44.21
N SER A 184 -10.50 36.81 -43.74
CA SER A 184 -10.73 37.08 -42.32
C SER A 184 -10.32 35.91 -41.42
N LYS A 185 -10.56 34.66 -41.86
CA LYS A 185 -10.13 33.45 -41.13
C LYS A 185 -8.60 33.30 -41.12
N LEU A 186 -7.91 33.77 -42.17
CA LEU A 186 -6.44 33.75 -42.27
C LEU A 186 -5.80 34.76 -41.29
N ARG A 187 -6.46 35.90 -41.07
CA ARG A 187 -6.05 36.89 -40.06
C ARG A 187 -6.20 36.35 -38.63
N ASP A 188 -7.23 35.55 -38.38
CA ASP A 188 -7.46 34.90 -37.08
C ASP A 188 -6.40 33.85 -36.71
N PHE A 189 -5.62 33.37 -37.70
CA PHE A 189 -4.45 32.51 -37.50
C PHE A 189 -3.20 33.27 -37.02
N GLN A 190 -3.13 34.58 -37.27
CA GLN A 190 -1.99 35.43 -36.91
C GLN A 190 -2.09 35.97 -35.47
N ALA A 191 -3.32 36.18 -34.97
CA ALA A 191 -3.58 36.84 -33.69
C ALA A 191 -4.16 35.87 -32.64
N GLY A 192 -3.34 34.92 -32.20
CA GLY A 192 -3.60 34.12 -31.00
C GLY A 192 -2.81 34.67 -29.82
N GLY A 193 -3.38 35.62 -29.07
CA GLY A 193 -2.79 36.20 -27.86
C GLY A 193 -2.45 37.70 -27.95
N ARG A 194 -1.96 38.25 -26.82
CA ARG A 194 -1.53 39.63 -26.60
C ARG A 194 -0.16 39.94 -27.23
N PHE A 195 -0.08 39.78 -28.56
CA PHE A 195 1.13 40.00 -29.34
C PHE A 195 0.86 40.95 -30.50
N ASP A 196 1.72 41.96 -30.64
CA ASP A 196 1.70 42.94 -31.71
C ASP A 196 2.87 42.69 -32.68
N LEU A 197 2.63 42.89 -33.98
CA LEU A 197 3.68 42.90 -34.98
C LEU A 197 4.20 44.32 -35.20
N TYR A 198 5.51 44.51 -35.05
CA TYR A 198 6.17 45.79 -35.33
C TYR A 198 7.33 45.57 -36.30
N GLN A 199 7.21 46.13 -37.51
CA GLN A 199 8.17 45.95 -38.61
C GLN A 199 8.58 44.47 -38.81
N ASP A 200 7.58 43.59 -38.81
CA ASP A 200 7.69 42.13 -39.00
C ASP A 200 8.18 41.35 -37.78
N TYR A 201 8.63 42.00 -36.70
CA TYR A 201 9.03 41.34 -35.46
C TYR A 201 7.84 41.15 -34.52
N ILE A 202 7.90 40.09 -33.73
CA ILE A 202 6.87 39.76 -32.74
C ILE A 202 7.19 40.49 -31.44
N PHE A 203 6.27 41.33 -30.98
CA PHE A 203 6.33 42.00 -29.68
C PHE A 203 5.17 41.56 -28.80
N SER A 204 5.40 41.47 -27.50
CA SER A 204 4.33 41.36 -26.50
C SER A 204 3.74 42.75 -26.19
N ASP A 205 2.51 42.78 -25.65
CA ASP A 205 1.83 44.02 -25.21
C ASP A 205 2.67 44.89 -24.26
N ASP A 206 3.57 44.27 -23.48
CA ASP A 206 4.49 44.96 -22.56
C ASP A 206 5.75 45.53 -23.26
N GLY A 207 5.80 45.52 -24.60
CA GLY A 207 6.83 46.16 -25.42
C GLY A 207 8.13 45.37 -25.55
N GLN A 208 8.12 44.07 -25.27
CA GLN A 208 9.31 43.22 -25.40
C GLN A 208 9.30 42.41 -26.69
N ALA A 209 10.45 42.28 -27.33
CA ALA A 209 10.55 41.43 -28.53
C ALA A 209 10.62 39.95 -28.12
N LEU A 210 9.87 39.11 -28.82
CA LEU A 210 9.71 37.70 -28.54
C LEU A 210 10.48 36.84 -29.55
N ILE A 211 11.23 35.86 -29.04
CA ILE A 211 11.89 34.85 -29.85
C ILE A 211 11.46 33.47 -29.33
N VAL A 212 11.00 32.59 -30.21
CA VAL A 212 10.65 31.22 -29.86
C VAL A 212 11.58 30.26 -30.59
N VAL A 213 12.38 29.52 -29.84
CA VAL A 213 13.31 28.51 -30.34
C VAL A 213 12.65 27.13 -30.22
N ASP A 214 12.47 26.43 -31.34
CA ASP A 214 12.01 25.04 -31.37
C ASP A 214 13.21 24.10 -31.30
N CYS A 215 13.33 23.38 -30.19
CA CYS A 215 14.46 22.49 -29.91
C CYS A 215 14.24 21.10 -30.52
N ALA A 216 15.28 20.56 -31.14
CA ALA A 216 15.30 19.16 -31.57
C ALA A 216 15.54 18.20 -30.40
N ILE A 217 16.22 18.66 -29.36
CA ILE A 217 16.51 17.90 -28.14
C ILE A 217 15.25 17.86 -27.25
N PRO A 218 14.77 16.68 -26.82
CA PRO A 218 13.65 16.59 -25.88
C PRO A 218 13.99 17.27 -24.55
N ALA A 219 13.05 17.98 -23.94
CA ALA A 219 13.28 18.64 -22.65
C ALA A 219 13.71 17.71 -21.50
N SER A 220 13.38 16.41 -21.60
CA SER A 220 13.74 15.40 -20.61
C SER A 220 15.21 14.94 -20.69
N GLU A 221 15.92 15.21 -21.80
CA GLU A 221 17.33 14.88 -21.98
C GLU A 221 18.25 15.95 -21.36
N THR A 222 18.42 15.90 -20.05
CA THR A 222 19.15 16.93 -19.29
C THR A 222 20.61 17.05 -19.70
N SER A 223 21.30 15.95 -20.01
CA SER A 223 22.71 15.95 -20.43
C SER A 223 22.94 16.75 -21.71
N ALA A 224 22.14 16.50 -22.75
CA ALA A 224 22.25 17.22 -24.02
C ALA A 224 21.81 18.69 -23.87
N ASN A 225 20.69 18.93 -23.18
CA ASN A 225 20.18 20.27 -22.92
C ASN A 225 21.16 21.12 -22.10
N LYS A 226 21.98 20.53 -21.22
CA LYS A 226 23.01 21.25 -20.47
C LYS A 226 24.02 21.94 -21.37
N TYR A 227 24.46 21.28 -22.44
CA TYR A 227 25.40 21.87 -23.40
C TYR A 227 24.72 22.93 -24.25
N PHE A 228 23.54 22.63 -24.78
CA PHE A 228 22.77 23.57 -25.60
C PHE A 228 22.39 24.86 -24.84
N LEU A 229 21.84 24.74 -23.63
CA LEU A 229 21.48 25.89 -22.80
C LEU A 229 22.70 26.73 -22.40
N LYS A 230 23.89 26.12 -22.28
CA LYS A 230 25.13 26.87 -22.04
C LYS A 230 25.49 27.72 -23.26
N THR A 231 25.36 27.17 -24.47
CA THR A 231 25.55 27.91 -25.73
C THR A 231 24.52 29.03 -25.86
N LEU A 232 23.23 28.73 -25.62
CA LEU A 232 22.14 29.72 -25.65
C LEU A 232 22.42 30.91 -24.73
N ASN A 233 22.76 30.62 -23.47
CA ASN A 233 23.11 31.65 -22.48
C ASN A 233 24.36 32.44 -22.85
N ALA A 234 25.34 31.83 -23.52
CA ALA A 234 26.51 32.55 -24.00
C ALA A 234 26.13 33.54 -25.11
N CYS A 235 25.32 33.12 -26.09
CA CYS A 235 24.81 33.99 -27.15
C CYS A 235 24.00 35.17 -26.61
N MET A 236 23.15 34.93 -25.60
CA MET A 236 22.40 36.01 -24.92
C MET A 236 23.36 37.02 -24.29
N ARG A 237 24.28 36.57 -23.42
CA ARG A 237 25.23 37.47 -22.73
C ARG A 237 26.17 38.22 -23.67
N GLU A 238 26.62 37.59 -24.75
CA GLU A 238 27.46 38.25 -25.76
C GLU A 238 26.68 39.33 -26.52
N THR A 239 25.38 39.11 -26.73
CA THR A 239 24.50 40.12 -27.34
C THR A 239 24.23 41.26 -26.36
N GLU A 240 23.93 40.99 -25.09
CA GLU A 240 23.78 42.02 -24.05
C GLU A 240 25.03 42.91 -23.91
N LYS A 241 26.22 42.32 -24.05
CA LYS A 241 27.48 43.11 -24.04
C LYS A 241 27.65 43.99 -25.28
N ALA A 242 27.06 43.60 -26.41
CA ALA A 242 27.16 44.34 -27.66
C ALA A 242 26.12 45.48 -27.77
N PHE A 243 25.03 45.41 -26.98
CA PHE A 243 23.93 46.37 -27.00
C PHE A 243 23.63 46.88 -25.59
N ASP A 244 24.02 48.11 -25.29
CA ASP A 244 23.82 48.71 -23.97
C ASP A 244 22.32 48.94 -23.68
N GLY A 245 21.87 48.65 -22.46
CA GLY A 245 20.46 48.76 -22.08
C GLY A 245 19.53 47.66 -22.59
N ILE A 246 20.05 46.58 -23.21
CA ILE A 246 19.28 45.39 -23.62
C ILE A 246 19.55 44.21 -22.65
N SER A 247 18.51 43.46 -22.33
CA SER A 247 18.58 42.23 -21.53
C SER A 247 17.76 41.11 -22.15
N PHE A 248 18.27 39.88 -22.07
CA PHE A 248 17.63 38.69 -22.59
C PHE A 248 17.27 37.73 -21.45
N HIS A 249 16.04 37.22 -21.47
CA HIS A 249 15.54 36.25 -20.50
C HIS A 249 14.95 35.05 -21.23
N SER A 250 15.35 33.83 -20.84
CA SER A 250 14.79 32.59 -21.39
C SER A 250 13.86 31.91 -20.40
N PHE A 251 12.84 31.24 -20.95
CA PHE A 251 11.96 30.36 -20.20
C PHE A 251 11.56 29.15 -21.07
N GLY A 252 11.70 27.94 -20.51
CA GLY A 252 11.32 26.71 -21.20
C GLY A 252 11.41 25.48 -20.31
N ALA A 253 10.69 24.42 -20.68
CA ALA A 253 10.65 23.19 -19.90
C ALA A 253 12.02 22.52 -19.76
N ALA A 254 12.88 22.60 -20.80
CA ALA A 254 14.24 22.08 -20.79
C ALA A 254 15.12 22.73 -19.69
N GLU A 255 14.94 24.03 -19.46
CA GLU A 255 15.71 24.78 -18.45
C GLU A 255 15.28 24.39 -17.02
N ILE A 256 13.96 24.25 -16.82
CA ILE A 256 13.38 23.77 -15.55
C ILE A 256 13.85 22.34 -15.27
N ALA A 257 13.78 21.44 -16.25
CA ALA A 257 14.20 20.04 -16.11
C ALA A 257 15.70 19.93 -15.73
N LEU A 258 16.57 20.70 -16.39
CA LEU A 258 18.00 20.74 -16.05
C LEU A 258 18.24 21.24 -14.62
N THR A 259 17.52 22.30 -14.22
CA THR A 259 17.62 22.88 -12.88
C THR A 259 17.18 21.88 -11.81
N ASN A 260 16.07 21.16 -12.04
CA ASN A 260 15.59 20.09 -11.16
C ASN A 260 16.59 18.94 -11.04
N ALA A 261 17.11 18.42 -12.16
CA ALA A 261 18.10 17.34 -12.17
C ALA A 261 19.35 17.71 -11.37
N GLY A 262 19.90 18.91 -11.62
CA GLY A 262 21.08 19.39 -10.90
C GLY A 262 20.83 19.56 -9.40
N GLN A 263 19.64 20.03 -9.02
CA GLN A 263 19.26 20.19 -7.63
C GLN A 263 19.07 18.83 -6.92
N ILE A 264 18.41 17.86 -7.56
CA ILE A 264 18.27 16.48 -7.04
C ILE A 264 19.64 15.84 -6.82
N GLN A 265 20.54 15.93 -7.81
CA GLN A 265 21.89 15.37 -7.71
C GLN A 265 22.66 15.99 -6.53
N ARG A 266 22.61 17.32 -6.40
CA ARG A 266 23.30 18.05 -5.32
C ARG A 266 22.73 17.72 -3.95
N ASP A 267 21.41 17.73 -3.80
CA ASP A 267 20.76 17.43 -2.52
C ASP A 267 21.02 15.98 -2.10
N THR A 268 20.96 15.03 -3.04
CA THR A 268 21.25 13.62 -2.79
C THR A 268 22.70 13.41 -2.35
N LEU A 269 23.65 14.05 -3.03
CA LEU A 269 25.07 13.93 -2.68
C LEU A 269 25.37 14.53 -1.29
N LEU A 270 24.85 15.73 -1.01
CA LEU A 270 25.05 16.41 0.27
C LEU A 270 24.38 15.65 1.42
N SER A 271 23.11 15.25 1.25
CA SER A 271 22.38 14.50 2.28
C SER A 271 23.06 13.17 2.58
N SER A 272 23.53 12.45 1.56
CA SER A 272 24.28 11.20 1.72
C SER A 272 25.61 11.40 2.44
N LEU A 273 26.37 12.44 2.09
CA LEU A 273 27.63 12.75 2.75
C LEU A 273 27.42 13.02 4.25
N PHE A 274 26.47 13.89 4.58
CA PHE A 274 26.14 14.19 5.98
C PHE A 274 25.62 12.96 6.72
N ALA A 275 24.76 12.16 6.09
CA ALA A 275 24.25 10.92 6.66
C ALA A 275 25.40 9.95 6.98
N VAL A 276 26.33 9.72 6.06
CA VAL A 276 27.49 8.84 6.29
C VAL A 276 28.36 9.35 7.44
N VAL A 277 28.62 10.65 7.52
CA VAL A 277 29.42 11.25 8.61
C VAL A 277 28.73 11.07 9.97
N ILE A 278 27.43 11.36 10.06
CA ILE A 278 26.68 11.24 11.31
C ILE A 278 26.51 9.77 11.72
N VAL A 279 26.23 8.88 10.76
CA VAL A 279 26.16 7.43 11.00
C VAL A 279 27.53 6.90 11.47
N LEU A 280 28.62 7.33 10.84
CA LEU A 280 29.97 6.99 11.27
C LEU A 280 30.23 7.46 12.71
N ALA A 281 29.85 8.70 13.06
CA ALA A 281 29.98 9.21 14.43
C ALA A 281 29.15 8.39 15.44
N LEU A 282 27.91 8.01 15.09
CA LEU A 282 27.05 7.17 15.91
C LEU A 282 27.61 5.76 16.11
N LEU A 283 28.17 5.16 15.05
CA LEU A 283 28.81 3.84 15.11
C LEU A 283 30.12 3.87 15.92
N ILE A 284 30.93 4.93 15.79
CA ILE A 284 32.12 5.17 16.62
C ILE A 284 31.73 5.27 18.09
N PHE A 285 30.68 6.04 18.41
CA PHE A 285 30.16 6.18 19.77
C PHE A 285 29.70 4.83 20.35
N THR A 286 29.03 4.00 19.54
CA THR A 286 28.42 2.75 20.00
C THR A 286 29.40 1.58 20.11
N PHE A 287 30.22 1.33 19.09
CA PHE A 287 31.12 0.15 19.06
C PHE A 287 32.54 0.44 19.53
N ARG A 288 33.03 1.67 19.35
CA ARG A 288 34.40 2.12 19.72
C ARG A 288 35.51 1.20 19.18
N ASP A 289 35.25 0.50 18.08
CA ASP A 289 36.14 -0.49 17.46
C ASP A 289 36.17 -0.26 15.95
N GLY A 290 37.28 0.28 15.46
CA GLY A 290 37.44 0.66 14.06
C GLY A 290 37.34 -0.51 13.07
N LEU A 291 37.71 -1.73 13.49
CA LEU A 291 37.61 -2.90 12.64
C LEU A 291 36.14 -3.27 12.40
N LYS A 292 35.33 -3.31 13.47
CA LYS A 292 33.90 -3.63 13.37
C LYS A 292 33.17 -2.63 12.50
N ILE A 293 33.49 -1.34 12.65
CA ILE A 293 32.91 -0.27 11.83
C ILE A 293 33.34 -0.42 10.37
N GLY A 294 34.63 -0.67 10.12
CA GLY A 294 35.14 -0.93 8.76
C GLY A 294 34.47 -2.13 8.09
N LEU A 295 34.17 -3.19 8.85
CA LEU A 295 33.47 -4.37 8.35
C LEU A 295 31.99 -4.10 7.99
N ILE A 296 31.32 -3.23 8.74
CA ILE A 296 29.96 -2.77 8.38
C ILE A 296 29.98 -2.12 7.00
N PHE A 297 30.84 -1.11 6.80
CA PHE A 297 30.94 -0.43 5.51
C PHE A 297 31.42 -1.37 4.39
N ALA A 298 32.38 -2.26 4.67
CA ALA A 298 32.84 -3.24 3.69
C ALA A 298 31.71 -4.15 3.19
N SER A 299 30.82 -4.60 4.09
CA SER A 299 29.70 -5.46 3.71
C SER A 299 28.68 -4.76 2.82
N VAL A 300 28.37 -3.49 3.09
CA VAL A 300 27.42 -2.71 2.30
C VAL A 300 28.03 -2.28 0.96
N THR A 301 29.31 -1.90 0.94
CA THR A 301 30.03 -1.61 -0.30
C THR A 301 30.11 -2.84 -1.20
N PHE A 302 30.36 -4.03 -0.63
CA PHE A 302 30.27 -5.28 -1.38
C PHE A 302 28.86 -5.49 -1.96
N GLY A 303 27.82 -5.24 -1.17
CA GLY A 303 26.43 -5.28 -1.65
C GLY A 303 26.16 -4.31 -2.81
N GLY A 304 26.70 -3.09 -2.75
CA GLY A 304 26.56 -2.10 -3.81
C GLY A 304 27.27 -2.50 -5.11
N LEU A 305 28.49 -3.05 -5.02
CA LEU A 305 29.20 -3.61 -6.17
C LEU A 305 28.46 -4.80 -6.77
N PHE A 306 27.93 -5.69 -5.93
CA PHE A 306 27.09 -6.80 -6.35
C PHE A 306 25.84 -6.32 -7.10
N ALA A 307 25.17 -5.28 -6.60
CA ALA A 307 24.00 -4.68 -7.23
C ALA A 307 24.33 -4.10 -8.61
N LEU A 308 25.34 -3.22 -8.70
CA LEU A 308 25.75 -2.61 -9.97
C LEU A 308 26.21 -3.68 -11.00
N GLY A 309 26.99 -4.66 -10.57
CA GLY A 309 27.49 -5.72 -11.44
C GLY A 309 26.36 -6.59 -12.02
N LEU A 310 25.34 -6.93 -11.22
CA LEU A 310 24.18 -7.68 -11.71
C LEU A 310 23.22 -6.82 -12.54
N MET A 311 23.05 -5.54 -12.20
CA MET A 311 22.21 -4.64 -13.00
C MET A 311 22.71 -4.49 -14.43
N HIS A 312 24.03 -4.48 -14.65
CA HIS A 312 24.60 -4.54 -15.99
C HIS A 312 24.07 -5.74 -16.79
N LEU A 313 24.02 -6.92 -16.16
CA LEU A 313 23.56 -8.16 -16.80
C LEU A 313 22.05 -8.21 -17.04
N ILE A 314 21.25 -7.51 -16.22
CA ILE A 314 19.78 -7.57 -16.27
C ILE A 314 19.22 -6.49 -17.20
N ARG A 315 19.69 -5.23 -17.08
CA ARG A 315 19.10 -4.06 -17.74
C ARG A 315 20.03 -3.40 -18.76
N GLY A 316 21.35 -3.52 -18.61
CA GLY A 316 22.36 -2.85 -19.46
C GLY A 316 22.49 -1.34 -19.22
N GLU A 317 21.37 -0.63 -19.11
CA GLU A 317 21.29 0.79 -18.76
C GLU A 317 20.57 1.01 -17.42
N VAL A 318 21.01 1.99 -16.64
CA VAL A 318 20.45 2.30 -15.32
C VAL A 318 20.26 3.81 -15.15
N SER A 319 19.14 4.23 -14.57
CA SER A 319 18.95 5.64 -14.21
C SER A 319 19.92 6.08 -13.10
N ILE A 320 20.71 7.13 -13.36
CA ILE A 320 21.62 7.69 -12.34
C ILE A 320 20.84 8.28 -11.16
N ILE A 321 19.65 8.81 -11.43
CA ILE A 321 18.77 9.41 -10.42
C ILE A 321 18.21 8.31 -9.51
N ALA A 322 17.81 7.16 -10.07
CA ALA A 322 17.36 6.02 -9.28
C ALA A 322 18.48 5.48 -8.36
N VAL A 323 19.71 5.36 -8.87
CA VAL A 323 20.89 4.97 -8.06
C VAL A 323 21.21 6.03 -7.00
N GLY A 324 21.08 7.31 -7.36
CA GLY A 324 21.24 8.44 -6.43
C GLY A 324 20.25 8.35 -5.27
N ILE A 325 18.95 8.20 -5.54
CA ILE A 325 17.92 8.01 -4.51
C ILE A 325 18.19 6.72 -3.71
N SER A 326 18.74 5.68 -4.36
CA SER A 326 19.14 4.45 -3.68
C SER A 326 20.30 4.61 -2.69
N SER A 327 21.01 5.73 -2.68
CA SER A 327 22.01 6.03 -1.64
C SER A 327 21.44 6.00 -0.22
N ILE A 328 20.14 6.28 -0.10
CA ILE A 328 19.38 6.17 1.14
C ILE A 328 19.35 4.69 1.63
N MET A 329 19.41 3.72 0.71
CA MET A 329 19.29 2.28 1.01
C MET A 329 20.49 1.78 1.79
N PHE A 330 21.62 2.48 1.71
CA PHE A 330 22.80 2.15 2.50
C PHE A 330 22.48 2.21 3.99
N GLY A 331 21.60 3.13 4.44
CA GLY A 331 21.12 3.16 5.82
C GLY A 331 20.37 1.89 6.23
N ILE A 332 19.58 1.31 5.33
CA ILE A 332 18.85 0.05 5.54
C ILE A 332 19.82 -1.13 5.50
N ALA A 333 20.72 -1.17 4.52
CA ALA A 333 21.70 -2.23 4.35
C ALA A 333 22.69 -2.32 5.53
N ILE A 334 23.01 -1.20 6.19
CA ILE A 334 23.83 -1.18 7.42
C ILE A 334 23.18 -1.99 8.56
N ASN A 335 21.85 -2.15 8.57
CA ASN A 335 21.16 -2.86 9.66
C ASN A 335 21.62 -4.32 9.78
N TYR A 336 21.84 -5.03 8.67
CA TYR A 336 22.19 -6.45 8.73
C TYR A 336 23.55 -6.73 9.40
N PRO A 337 24.68 -6.11 8.98
CA PRO A 337 25.95 -6.27 9.69
C PRO A 337 25.87 -5.69 11.11
N LEU A 338 25.07 -4.64 11.34
CA LEU A 338 24.85 -4.05 12.66
C LEU A 338 24.23 -5.04 13.65
N HIS A 339 23.13 -5.69 13.28
CA HIS A 339 22.46 -6.71 14.10
C HIS A 339 23.41 -7.89 14.37
N PHE A 340 24.21 -8.30 13.39
CA PHE A 340 25.21 -9.36 13.56
C PHE A 340 26.29 -9.00 14.57
N ILE A 341 26.93 -7.84 14.41
CA ILE A 341 28.03 -7.39 15.26
C ILE A 341 27.53 -7.03 16.67
N GLY A 342 26.34 -6.43 16.78
CA GLY A 342 25.69 -6.14 18.05
C GLY A 342 25.48 -7.39 18.89
N HIS A 343 24.96 -8.46 18.30
CA HIS A 343 24.74 -9.74 18.99
C HIS A 343 26.06 -10.46 19.33
N HIS A 344 27.06 -10.39 18.44
CA HIS A 344 28.42 -10.90 18.73
C HIS A 344 29.06 -10.21 19.95
N GLY A 345 28.65 -9.00 20.32
CA GLY A 345 29.11 -8.36 21.55
C GLY A 345 28.67 -9.08 22.84
N SER A 346 27.56 -9.83 22.78
CA SER A 346 26.92 -10.47 23.94
C SER A 346 27.15 -11.97 24.02
N VAL A 347 27.68 -12.59 22.95
CA VAL A 347 27.85 -14.04 22.81
C VAL A 347 29.31 -14.35 22.49
N PRO A 348 29.92 -15.40 23.06
CA PRO A 348 31.37 -15.65 22.96
C PRO A 348 31.87 -16.12 21.59
N ASP A 349 31.02 -16.68 20.72
CA ASP A 349 31.42 -17.30 19.44
C ASP A 349 30.43 -16.98 18.30
N SER A 350 30.97 -16.60 17.14
CA SER A 350 30.27 -16.39 15.86
C SER A 350 29.34 -17.54 15.47
N ARG A 351 29.68 -18.80 15.80
CA ARG A 351 28.81 -19.95 15.51
C ARG A 351 27.48 -19.88 16.26
N PHE A 352 27.52 -19.45 17.52
CA PHE A 352 26.31 -19.21 18.31
C PHE A 352 25.55 -17.99 17.81
N VAL A 353 26.26 -16.94 17.40
CA VAL A 353 25.64 -15.76 16.78
C VAL A 353 24.83 -16.17 15.57
N ILE A 354 25.42 -16.92 14.62
CA ILE A 354 24.72 -17.46 13.46
C ILE A 354 23.49 -18.27 13.89
N LYS A 355 23.63 -19.17 14.87
CA LYS A 355 22.50 -19.99 15.35
C LYS A 355 21.32 -19.13 15.85
N ASP A 356 21.59 -18.06 16.59
CA ASP A 356 20.57 -17.22 17.23
C ASP A 356 19.89 -16.23 16.28
N ILE A 357 20.66 -15.57 15.39
CA ILE A 357 20.12 -14.43 14.62
C ILE A 357 19.85 -14.75 13.16
N ILE A 358 20.28 -15.90 12.63
CA ILE A 358 20.12 -16.17 11.19
C ILE A 358 18.67 -16.15 10.75
N GLN A 359 17.77 -16.68 11.59
CA GLN A 359 16.36 -16.72 11.29
C GLN A 359 15.80 -15.29 11.17
N PRO A 360 15.81 -14.44 12.21
CA PRO A 360 15.29 -13.08 12.07
C PRO A 360 16.01 -12.25 11.00
N LEU A 361 17.33 -12.43 10.85
CA LEU A 361 18.13 -11.67 9.87
C LEU A 361 17.78 -12.03 8.42
N THR A 362 17.62 -13.32 8.10
CA THR A 362 17.24 -13.76 6.74
C THR A 362 15.78 -13.49 6.44
N ILE A 363 14.88 -13.65 7.43
CA ILE A 363 13.45 -13.34 7.24
C ILE A 363 13.29 -11.86 6.94
N GLY A 364 13.86 -11.00 7.78
CA GLY A 364 13.85 -9.56 7.57
C GLY A 364 14.42 -9.17 6.22
N ASN A 365 15.58 -9.72 5.86
CA ASN A 365 16.14 -9.46 4.53
C ASN A 365 15.23 -9.86 3.37
N ILE A 366 14.63 -11.06 3.41
CA ILE A 366 13.74 -11.53 2.34
C ILE A 366 12.48 -10.66 2.25
N THR A 367 11.92 -10.22 3.38
CA THR A 367 10.74 -9.35 3.36
C THR A 367 11.08 -7.94 2.91
N THR A 368 12.22 -7.37 3.30
CA THR A 368 12.73 -6.10 2.74
C THR A 368 12.96 -6.18 1.24
N VAL A 369 13.64 -7.24 0.77
CA VAL A 369 13.87 -7.49 -0.66
C VAL A 369 12.55 -7.64 -1.39
N GLY A 370 11.61 -8.42 -0.85
CA GLY A 370 10.27 -8.58 -1.42
C GLY A 370 9.51 -7.26 -1.51
N ALA A 371 9.67 -6.37 -0.52
CA ALA A 371 9.08 -5.05 -0.54
C ALA A 371 9.64 -4.19 -1.68
N PHE A 372 10.96 -4.12 -1.86
CA PHE A 372 11.56 -3.36 -2.97
C PHE A 372 11.32 -3.98 -4.34
N MET A 373 11.25 -5.32 -4.43
CA MET A 373 10.88 -6.01 -5.66
C MET A 373 9.46 -5.66 -6.12
N SER A 374 8.56 -5.21 -5.24
CA SER A 374 7.23 -4.75 -5.64
C SER A 374 7.27 -3.54 -6.59
N LEU A 375 8.33 -2.72 -6.54
CA LEU A 375 8.53 -1.59 -7.46
C LEU A 375 8.79 -2.03 -8.90
N ILE A 376 9.25 -3.27 -9.12
CA ILE A 376 9.55 -3.82 -10.46
C ILE A 376 8.26 -3.99 -11.29
N PHE A 377 7.11 -4.10 -10.62
CA PHE A 377 5.81 -4.24 -11.28
C PHE A 377 5.15 -2.90 -11.60
N ILE A 378 5.79 -1.77 -11.27
CA ILE A 378 5.30 -0.44 -11.63
C ILE A 378 5.66 -0.17 -13.10
N GLY A 379 4.76 0.48 -13.84
CA GLY A 379 5.00 0.91 -15.22
C GLY A 379 6.01 2.06 -15.38
N SER A 380 7.03 2.18 -14.50
CA SER A 380 8.06 3.22 -14.53
C SER A 380 9.46 2.60 -14.48
N ASP A 381 10.29 2.92 -15.47
CA ASP A 381 11.65 2.40 -15.57
C ASP A 381 12.55 2.83 -14.41
N ALA A 382 12.43 4.08 -13.95
CA ALA A 382 13.25 4.56 -12.84
C ALA A 382 12.88 3.89 -11.50
N MET A 383 11.59 3.61 -11.27
CA MET A 383 11.12 2.86 -10.10
C MET A 383 11.58 1.39 -10.16
N CYS A 384 11.55 0.78 -11.35
CA CYS A 384 12.09 -0.55 -11.59
C CYS A 384 13.59 -0.62 -11.30
N ASP A 385 14.38 0.34 -11.80
CA ASP A 385 15.82 0.43 -11.56
C ASP A 385 16.13 0.58 -10.06
N LEU A 386 15.36 1.43 -9.36
CA LEU A 386 15.43 1.59 -7.90
C LEU A 386 15.11 0.26 -7.18
N GLY A 387 14.02 -0.41 -7.56
CA GLY A 387 13.61 -1.69 -6.98
C GLY A 387 14.66 -2.79 -7.16
N TRP A 388 15.24 -2.90 -8.36
CA TRP A 388 16.33 -3.84 -8.66
C TRP A 388 17.59 -3.51 -7.85
N PHE A 389 18.05 -2.26 -7.90
CA PHE A 389 19.26 -1.85 -7.18
C PHE A 389 19.11 -2.11 -5.67
N ALA A 390 18.02 -1.65 -5.05
CA ALA A 390 17.76 -1.82 -3.63
C ALA A 390 17.70 -3.31 -3.24
N SER A 391 16.96 -4.12 -3.99
CA SER A 391 16.84 -5.56 -3.74
C SER A 391 18.20 -6.26 -3.82
N LEU A 392 18.97 -6.00 -4.88
CA LEU A 392 20.28 -6.63 -5.08
C LEU A 392 21.31 -6.14 -4.06
N LEU A 393 21.29 -4.86 -3.67
CA LEU A 393 22.14 -4.31 -2.61
C LEU A 393 21.93 -5.08 -1.30
N LEU A 394 20.68 -5.30 -0.92
CA LEU A 394 20.32 -6.01 0.31
C LEU A 394 20.69 -7.50 0.24
N VAL A 395 20.48 -8.15 -0.91
CA VAL A 395 20.91 -9.54 -1.16
C VAL A 395 22.44 -9.68 -1.06
N GLY A 396 23.19 -8.82 -1.74
CA GLY A 396 24.65 -8.82 -1.70
C GLY A 396 25.19 -8.56 -0.29
N THR A 397 24.57 -7.64 0.45
CA THR A 397 24.93 -7.32 1.83
C THR A 397 24.69 -8.51 2.77
N ILE A 398 23.51 -9.15 2.72
CA ILE A 398 23.24 -10.30 3.61
C ILE A 398 24.12 -11.50 3.29
N LEU A 399 24.44 -11.74 2.01
CA LEU A 399 25.37 -12.79 1.61
C LEU A 399 26.75 -12.53 2.21
N PHE A 400 27.21 -11.28 2.23
CA PHE A 400 28.46 -10.93 2.91
C PHE A 400 28.40 -11.18 4.42
N VAL A 401 27.30 -10.74 5.06
CA VAL A 401 27.08 -10.88 6.50
C VAL A 401 27.00 -12.34 6.96
N LEU A 402 26.41 -13.23 6.15
CA LEU A 402 26.26 -14.64 6.51
C LEU A 402 27.46 -15.51 6.11
N LEU A 403 28.18 -15.17 5.03
CA LEU A 403 29.26 -16.00 4.48
C LEU A 403 30.66 -15.55 4.91
N PHE A 404 30.93 -14.24 4.92
CA PHE A 404 32.29 -13.70 5.11
C PHE A 404 32.48 -13.05 6.50
N LEU A 405 31.52 -12.23 6.93
CA LEU A 405 31.60 -11.50 8.20
C LEU A 405 31.89 -12.38 9.44
N PRO A 406 31.30 -13.58 9.60
CA PRO A 406 31.50 -14.40 10.79
C PRO A 406 32.96 -14.86 10.97
N HIS A 407 33.69 -15.00 9.86
CA HIS A 407 35.10 -15.42 9.82
C HIS A 407 36.08 -14.24 9.96
N LEU A 408 35.64 -13.03 9.63
CA LEU A 408 36.40 -11.79 9.76
C LEU A 408 36.40 -11.26 11.21
N LEU A 409 35.39 -11.62 11.99
CA LEU A 409 35.31 -11.30 13.42
C LEU A 409 36.18 -12.28 14.23
N SER A 410 37.01 -11.74 15.12
CA SER A 410 38.01 -12.54 15.87
C SER A 410 37.41 -13.27 17.07
N HIS A 411 37.78 -14.54 17.21
CA HIS A 411 37.37 -15.48 18.26
C HIS A 411 38.09 -15.29 19.61
N ARG A 412 38.48 -14.07 19.96
CA ARG A 412 39.21 -13.85 21.22
C ARG A 412 38.22 -13.90 22.37
N GLY A 413 38.32 -14.94 23.20
CA GLY A 413 37.62 -15.16 24.48
C GLY A 413 37.88 -14.06 25.52
N ARG A 414 37.65 -12.80 25.16
CA ARG A 414 37.52 -11.69 26.08
C ARG A 414 36.20 -11.88 26.80
N LYS A 415 36.21 -11.63 28.12
CA LYS A 415 34.99 -11.49 28.93
C LYS A 415 33.99 -10.63 28.13
N PRO A 416 32.69 -10.98 28.09
CA PRO A 416 31.69 -10.16 27.43
C PRO A 416 31.88 -8.74 27.95
N ALA A 417 32.32 -7.84 27.06
CA ALA A 417 32.49 -6.45 27.45
C ALA A 417 31.12 -6.00 27.94
N SER A 418 31.05 -5.31 29.08
CA SER A 418 29.80 -4.68 29.50
C SER A 418 29.34 -3.80 28.35
N SER A 419 28.37 -4.30 27.60
CA SER A 419 27.77 -3.60 26.47
C SER A 419 27.35 -2.24 27.01
N HIS A 420 28.05 -1.18 26.59
CA HIS A 420 27.55 0.17 26.79
C HIS A 420 26.38 0.27 25.83
N ALA A 421 25.20 -0.17 26.27
CA ALA A 421 23.97 0.01 25.54
C ALA A 421 23.59 1.49 25.68
N PRO A 422 23.84 2.33 24.66
CA PRO A 422 23.64 3.78 24.80
C PRO A 422 22.18 4.12 25.13
N PHE A 423 21.24 3.25 24.74
CA PHE A 423 19.80 3.41 24.93
C PHE A 423 19.19 2.49 26.02
N GLY A 424 19.98 1.61 26.66
CA GLY A 424 19.46 0.48 27.43
C GLY A 424 18.47 0.84 28.54
N ARG A 425 18.75 1.90 29.32
CA ARG A 425 17.85 2.34 30.41
C ARG A 425 16.47 2.81 29.95
N PHE A 426 16.38 3.36 28.74
CA PHE A 426 15.12 3.87 28.20
C PHE A 426 14.32 2.74 27.55
N VAL A 427 15.00 1.93 26.75
CA VAL A 427 14.38 0.94 25.87
C VAL A 427 13.96 -0.34 26.62
N ASP A 428 14.64 -0.69 27.72
CA ASP A 428 14.28 -1.85 28.55
C ASP A 428 13.04 -1.63 29.43
N ARG A 429 12.45 -0.42 29.42
CA ARG A 429 11.20 -0.16 30.14
C ARG A 429 10.05 -1.00 29.56
N PRO A 430 9.16 -1.56 30.40
CA PRO A 430 8.02 -2.36 29.94
C PRO A 430 6.86 -1.45 29.51
N PHE A 431 7.01 -0.78 28.37
CA PHE A 431 5.99 0.13 27.81
C PHE A 431 4.63 -0.54 27.66
N GLU A 432 4.60 -1.83 27.31
CA GLU A 432 3.40 -2.64 27.12
C GLU A 432 2.57 -2.84 28.40
N LYS A 433 3.19 -2.69 29.59
CA LYS A 433 2.48 -2.82 30.87
C LYS A 433 1.76 -1.53 31.27
N ASN A 434 2.09 -0.40 30.65
CA ASN A 434 1.43 0.86 30.91
C ASN A 434 0.09 0.91 30.16
N ARG A 435 -0.98 0.52 30.86
CA ARG A 435 -2.36 0.51 30.33
C ARG A 435 -2.83 1.86 29.78
N TRP A 436 -2.34 2.97 30.33
CA TRP A 436 -2.67 4.31 29.84
C TRP A 436 -1.99 4.59 28.51
N LEU A 437 -0.71 4.22 28.35
CA LEU A 437 0.00 4.37 27.08
C LEU A 437 -0.69 3.58 25.96
N VAL A 438 -1.01 2.31 26.21
CA VAL A 438 -1.71 1.46 25.23
C VAL A 438 -3.09 2.03 24.90
N ALA A 439 -3.86 2.48 25.91
CA ALA A 439 -5.16 3.10 25.69
C ALA A 439 -5.06 4.40 24.86
N THR A 440 -4.09 5.27 25.17
CA THR A 440 -3.84 6.49 24.40
C THR A 440 -3.49 6.16 22.95
N ILE A 441 -2.61 5.19 22.69
CA ILE A 441 -2.24 4.79 21.33
C ILE A 441 -3.48 4.27 20.57
N ILE A 442 -4.32 3.45 21.21
CA ILE A 442 -5.57 2.97 20.59
C ILE A 442 -6.50 4.13 20.25
N VAL A 443 -6.72 5.07 21.19
CA VAL A 443 -7.58 6.24 20.97
C VAL A 443 -7.04 7.13 19.86
N VAL A 444 -5.74 7.44 19.88
CA VAL A 444 -5.07 8.22 18.83
C VAL A 444 -5.19 7.52 17.49
N THR A 445 -5.01 6.19 17.43
CA THR A 445 -5.18 5.43 16.19
C THR A 445 -6.60 5.56 15.63
N VAL A 446 -7.62 5.48 16.50
CA VAL A 446 -9.02 5.65 16.08
C VAL A 446 -9.27 7.08 15.59
N LEU A 447 -8.75 8.10 16.27
CA LEU A 447 -8.88 9.50 15.85
C LEU A 447 -8.21 9.76 14.50
N LEU A 448 -6.95 9.32 14.34
CA LEU A 448 -6.19 9.47 13.10
C LEU A 448 -6.83 8.72 11.93
N ALA A 449 -7.51 7.59 12.19
CA ALA A 449 -8.25 6.88 11.14
C ALA A 449 -9.38 7.71 10.52
N PHE A 450 -10.00 8.64 11.26
CA PHE A 450 -11.02 9.54 10.72
C PHE A 450 -10.43 10.74 9.98
N SER A 451 -9.19 11.14 10.28
CA SER A 451 -8.50 12.24 9.59
C SER A 451 -7.85 11.83 8.26
N GLY A 452 -7.76 10.53 7.97
CA GLY A 452 -7.07 10.01 6.78
C GLY A 452 -7.78 10.26 5.44
N ASP A 453 -9.10 10.44 5.44
CA ASP A 453 -9.89 10.65 4.19
C ASP A 453 -9.58 11.99 3.49
N GLU A 454 -8.90 12.93 4.18
CA GLU A 454 -8.50 14.23 3.62
C GLU A 454 -7.12 14.20 2.92
N SER A 455 -6.39 13.08 2.93
CA SER A 455 -5.05 13.02 2.31
C SER A 455 -5.16 13.00 0.78
N HIS A 456 -5.15 14.18 0.16
CA HIS A 456 -5.18 14.35 -1.30
C HIS A 456 -3.78 14.21 -1.93
N PHE A 457 -3.73 13.69 -3.16
CA PHE A 457 -2.53 13.73 -3.98
C PHE A 457 -2.27 15.17 -4.47
N GLU A 458 -1.02 15.63 -4.44
CA GLU A 458 -0.65 16.96 -4.91
C GLU A 458 -0.88 17.04 -6.42
N ALA A 459 -1.93 17.78 -6.78
CA ALA A 459 -2.37 17.87 -8.15
C ALA A 459 -1.59 18.90 -8.96
N ASP A 460 -0.86 19.79 -8.29
CA ASP A 460 -0.10 20.83 -8.95
C ASP A 460 1.37 20.43 -9.10
N MET A 461 1.76 20.01 -10.31
CA MET A 461 3.13 19.64 -10.64
C MET A 461 4.14 20.78 -10.37
N ARG A 462 3.69 22.04 -10.33
CA ARG A 462 4.55 23.20 -10.05
C ARG A 462 5.09 23.17 -8.63
N LYS A 463 4.32 22.69 -7.67
CA LYS A 463 4.74 22.60 -6.26
C LYS A 463 5.78 21.50 -6.01
N ILE A 464 5.90 20.57 -6.95
CA ILE A 464 6.85 19.46 -6.89
C ILE A 464 8.19 19.87 -7.53
N ASN A 465 8.14 20.72 -8.56
CA ASN A 465 9.32 21.22 -9.25
C ASN A 465 10.07 22.26 -8.40
N TYR A 466 11.40 22.17 -8.42
CA TYR A 466 12.28 23.23 -7.97
C TYR A 466 12.49 24.24 -9.10
N MET A 467 12.23 25.52 -8.83
CA MET A 467 12.49 26.63 -9.75
C MET A 467 13.31 27.70 -9.01
N THR A 468 14.21 28.37 -9.70
CA THR A 468 14.89 29.54 -9.14
C THR A 468 13.92 30.72 -9.05
N ASP A 469 14.23 31.71 -8.19
CA ASP A 469 13.42 32.92 -8.06
C ASP A 469 13.21 33.61 -9.42
N THR A 470 14.24 33.63 -10.27
CA THR A 470 14.17 34.15 -11.64
C THR A 470 13.22 33.34 -12.53
N GLN A 471 13.33 32.01 -12.54
CA GLN A 471 12.46 31.15 -13.33
C GLN A 471 11.00 31.26 -12.89
N GLN A 472 10.75 31.45 -11.61
CA GLN A 472 9.40 31.62 -11.08
C GLN A 472 8.78 32.96 -11.51
N GLN A 473 9.58 34.04 -11.53
CA GLN A 473 9.16 35.34 -12.09
C GLN A 473 8.85 35.24 -13.58
N GLU A 474 9.73 34.61 -14.39
CA GLU A 474 9.51 34.44 -15.83
C GLU A 474 8.29 33.57 -16.14
N TYR A 475 8.03 32.55 -15.31
CA TYR A 475 6.81 31.75 -15.43
C TYR A 475 5.55 32.56 -15.16
N GLU A 476 5.52 33.35 -14.09
CA GLU A 476 4.37 34.22 -13.79
C GLU A 476 4.15 35.26 -14.88
N ARG A 477 5.23 35.81 -15.43
CA ARG A 477 5.21 36.72 -16.57
C ARG A 477 4.61 36.06 -17.82
N MET A 478 5.14 34.93 -18.24
CA MET A 478 4.64 34.16 -19.40
C MET A 478 3.15 33.85 -19.23
N ARG A 479 2.74 33.45 -18.02
CA ARG A 479 1.34 33.17 -17.71
C ARG A 479 0.46 34.41 -17.83
N GLY A 480 0.96 35.58 -17.43
CA GLY A 480 0.26 36.86 -17.60
C GLY A 480 0.04 37.25 -19.06
N LEU A 481 1.03 36.99 -19.93
CA LEU A 481 0.98 37.30 -21.36
C LEU A 481 0.04 36.38 -22.15
N LEU A 482 -0.06 35.11 -21.75
CA LEU A 482 -0.92 34.11 -22.40
C LEU A 482 -2.40 34.16 -21.95
N ASN A 483 -2.73 34.98 -20.95
CA ASN A 483 -4.07 35.02 -20.33
C ASN A 483 -5.02 35.93 -21.13
N ASP A 484 -5.41 35.47 -22.31
CA ASP A 484 -6.72 35.83 -22.87
C ASP A 484 -7.76 35.02 -22.07
N HIS A 485 -8.92 35.57 -21.72
CA HIS A 485 -9.86 35.00 -20.72
C HIS A 485 -10.46 33.60 -21.05
N HIS A 486 -9.91 32.87 -22.01
CA HIS A 486 -10.40 31.58 -22.49
C HIS A 486 -9.40 30.44 -22.22
N HIS A 487 -9.90 29.37 -21.63
CA HIS A 487 -9.21 28.09 -21.50
C HIS A 487 -9.13 27.40 -22.85
N VAL A 488 -7.97 26.81 -23.17
CA VAL A 488 -7.74 26.10 -24.44
C VAL A 488 -7.78 24.59 -24.22
N LEU A 489 -8.72 23.93 -24.89
CA LEU A 489 -8.82 22.47 -24.96
C LEU A 489 -8.30 22.01 -26.33
N TYR A 490 -7.34 21.10 -26.33
CA TYR A 490 -6.77 20.53 -27.55
C TYR A 490 -7.62 19.34 -28.00
N TYR A 491 -8.03 19.35 -29.26
CA TYR A 491 -8.77 18.27 -29.87
C TYR A 491 -7.98 17.73 -31.06
N VAL A 492 -7.47 16.50 -30.92
CA VAL A 492 -6.52 15.90 -31.86
C VAL A 492 -7.16 14.71 -32.55
N THR A 493 -7.06 14.65 -33.88
CA THR A 493 -7.50 13.50 -34.69
C THR A 493 -6.30 12.83 -35.36
N GLU A 494 -6.33 11.50 -35.46
CA GLU A 494 -5.23 10.68 -35.97
C GLU A 494 -5.62 9.89 -37.22
N GLY A 495 -4.62 9.65 -38.08
CA GLY A 495 -4.71 8.71 -39.18
C GLY A 495 -3.34 8.15 -39.57
N ASP A 496 -3.32 6.98 -40.21
CA ASP A 496 -2.09 6.35 -40.69
C ASP A 496 -1.51 7.08 -41.92
N THR A 497 -2.32 7.91 -42.59
CA THR A 497 -1.87 8.84 -43.65
C THR A 497 -2.40 10.25 -43.39
N PRO A 498 -1.77 11.29 -43.95
CA PRO A 498 -2.26 12.66 -43.84
C PRO A 498 -3.71 12.81 -44.33
N GLU A 499 -4.09 12.11 -45.40
CA GLU A 499 -5.46 12.08 -45.92
C GLU A 499 -6.45 11.49 -44.92
N ALA A 500 -6.08 10.38 -44.27
CA ALA A 500 -6.93 9.72 -43.30
C ALA A 500 -7.13 10.60 -42.05
N ALA A 501 -6.06 11.26 -41.59
CA ALA A 501 -6.11 12.17 -40.45
C ALA A 501 -6.97 13.42 -40.74
N LEU A 502 -6.86 13.98 -41.95
CA LEU A 502 -7.69 15.10 -42.40
C LEU A 502 -9.16 14.71 -42.57
N THR A 503 -9.44 13.51 -43.10
CA THR A 503 -10.81 13.01 -43.22
C THR A 503 -11.46 12.84 -41.83
N ALA A 504 -10.74 12.23 -40.89
CA ALA A 504 -11.19 12.09 -39.50
C ALA A 504 -11.42 13.46 -38.82
N ASN A 505 -10.55 14.44 -39.10
CA ASN A 505 -10.72 15.81 -38.62
C ASN A 505 -12.02 16.42 -39.16
N GLU A 506 -12.26 16.35 -40.46
CA GLU A 506 -13.44 16.93 -41.10
C GLU A 506 -14.75 16.31 -40.61
N GLU A 507 -14.79 14.98 -40.43
CA GLU A 507 -15.95 14.29 -39.84
C GLU A 507 -16.25 14.79 -38.42
N SER A 508 -15.21 15.13 -37.65
CA SER A 508 -15.36 15.63 -36.29
C SER A 508 -15.74 17.11 -36.18
N LEU A 509 -15.45 17.93 -37.21
CA LEU A 509 -15.76 19.36 -37.22
C LEU A 509 -17.26 19.65 -37.08
N ALA A 510 -18.13 18.75 -37.58
CA ALA A 510 -19.58 18.88 -37.42
C ALA A 510 -20.00 18.88 -35.93
N GLY A 511 -19.48 17.93 -35.15
CA GLY A 511 -19.73 17.86 -33.70
C GLY A 511 -19.12 19.04 -32.94
N LEU A 512 -17.96 19.55 -33.38
CA LEU A 512 -17.38 20.75 -32.79
C LEU A 512 -18.21 22.01 -33.08
N ARG A 513 -18.83 22.12 -34.26
CA ARG A 513 -19.74 23.22 -34.60
C ARG A 513 -21.04 23.19 -33.79
N GLU A 514 -21.54 22.01 -33.43
CA GLU A 514 -22.66 21.88 -32.50
C GLU A 514 -22.31 22.47 -31.13
N LEU A 515 -21.10 22.21 -30.62
CA LEU A 515 -20.63 22.81 -29.37
C LEU A 515 -20.46 24.34 -29.47
N LEU A 516 -20.02 24.84 -30.62
CA LEU A 516 -19.87 26.28 -30.88
C LEU A 516 -21.24 26.97 -30.89
N THR A 517 -22.22 26.40 -31.58
CA THR A 517 -23.60 26.94 -31.65
C THR A 517 -24.34 26.83 -30.32
N ALA A 518 -24.04 25.82 -29.50
CA ALA A 518 -24.55 25.69 -28.13
C ALA A 518 -23.92 26.67 -27.13
N GLY A 519 -22.87 27.41 -27.50
CA GLY A 519 -22.14 28.32 -26.60
C GLY A 519 -21.29 27.59 -25.54
N GLU A 520 -21.00 26.30 -25.77
CA GLU A 520 -20.10 25.52 -24.92
C GLU A 520 -18.62 25.81 -25.22
N ILE A 521 -18.32 26.17 -26.48
CA ILE A 521 -17.03 26.71 -26.91
C ILE A 521 -17.23 28.07 -27.59
N SER A 522 -16.26 28.97 -27.49
CA SER A 522 -16.29 30.33 -28.05
C SER A 522 -15.62 30.45 -29.41
N LYS A 523 -14.56 29.68 -29.66
CA LYS A 523 -13.80 29.69 -30.93
C LYS A 523 -13.17 28.33 -31.20
N ILE A 524 -13.05 27.97 -32.47
CA ILE A 524 -12.27 26.82 -32.95
C ILE A 524 -11.10 27.37 -33.78
N GLY A 525 -9.86 27.11 -33.36
CA GLY A 525 -8.65 27.34 -34.16
C GLY A 525 -8.15 26.03 -34.74
N GLY A 526 -7.70 26.00 -36.00
CA GLY A 526 -7.20 24.77 -36.62
C GLY A 526 -7.16 24.86 -38.14
N ILE A 527 -6.37 24.00 -38.78
CA ILE A 527 -6.07 24.06 -40.22
C ILE A 527 -7.22 23.58 -41.13
N GLY A 528 -8.34 23.13 -40.55
CA GLY A 528 -9.44 22.51 -41.29
C GLY A 528 -10.09 23.38 -42.37
N HIS A 529 -9.89 24.70 -42.37
CA HIS A 529 -10.38 25.59 -43.43
C HIS A 529 -9.42 25.76 -44.62
N PHE A 530 -8.15 25.38 -44.45
CA PHE A 530 -7.09 25.65 -45.44
C PHE A 530 -6.44 24.38 -46.00
N LEU A 531 -6.65 23.22 -45.38
CA LEU A 531 -6.12 21.95 -45.87
C LEU A 531 -7.26 20.93 -46.07
N PRO A 532 -7.80 20.81 -47.30
CA PRO A 532 -8.98 19.98 -47.58
C PRO A 532 -8.61 18.52 -47.80
N SER A 533 -9.39 17.61 -47.20
CA SER A 533 -9.24 16.17 -47.45
C SER A 533 -9.59 15.79 -48.90
N PRO A 534 -9.14 14.62 -49.39
CA PRO A 534 -9.56 14.09 -50.68
C PRO A 534 -11.08 14.06 -50.90
N VAL A 535 -11.84 13.75 -49.84
CA VAL A 535 -13.30 13.65 -49.90
C VAL A 535 -13.92 15.04 -50.08
N ARG A 536 -13.43 16.02 -49.31
CA ARG A 536 -13.89 17.40 -49.41
C ARG A 536 -13.52 18.06 -50.73
N GLN A 537 -12.31 17.79 -51.25
CA GLN A 537 -11.90 18.28 -52.57
C GLN A 537 -12.89 17.84 -53.65
N THR A 538 -13.26 16.55 -53.70
CA THR A 538 -14.23 16.05 -54.68
C THR A 538 -15.59 16.75 -54.56
N ALA A 539 -16.07 16.98 -53.34
CA ALA A 539 -17.34 17.66 -53.11
C ALA A 539 -17.32 19.14 -53.54
N GLN A 540 -16.27 19.88 -53.17
CA GLN A 540 -16.17 21.32 -53.46
C GLN A 540 -15.88 21.59 -54.94
N VAL A 541 -15.00 20.80 -55.56
CA VAL A 541 -14.71 20.89 -57.00
C VAL A 541 -15.95 20.60 -57.84
N LYS A 542 -16.71 19.56 -57.49
CA LYS A 542 -17.97 19.26 -58.18
C LYS A 542 -18.92 20.45 -58.10
N ARG A 543 -19.11 21.01 -56.89
CA ARG A 543 -19.99 22.15 -56.68
C ARG A 543 -19.53 23.40 -57.44
N TRP A 544 -18.23 23.64 -57.52
CA TRP A 544 -17.66 24.75 -58.28
C TRP A 544 -17.95 24.59 -59.78
N ASN A 545 -17.65 23.42 -60.34
CA ASN A 545 -17.90 23.13 -61.75
C ASN A 545 -19.41 23.26 -62.08
N ASP A 546 -20.29 22.67 -61.26
CA ASP A 546 -21.76 22.73 -61.43
C ASP A 546 -22.33 24.17 -61.30
N PHE A 547 -21.70 25.02 -60.48
CA PHE A 547 -22.09 26.42 -60.31
C PHE A 547 -21.71 27.24 -61.55
N TRP A 548 -20.47 27.12 -62.01
CA TRP A 548 -19.97 27.93 -63.12
C TRP A 548 -20.45 27.44 -64.47
N GLU A 549 -20.82 26.17 -64.64
CA GLU A 549 -21.50 25.68 -65.83
C GLU A 549 -22.77 26.50 -66.16
N ARG A 550 -23.45 27.01 -65.12
CA ARG A 550 -24.69 27.80 -65.28
C ARG A 550 -24.48 29.31 -65.40
N HIS A 551 -23.38 29.85 -64.86
CA HIS A 551 -23.20 31.29 -64.69
C HIS A 551 -22.00 31.89 -65.44
N ARG A 552 -21.02 31.07 -65.87
CA ARG A 552 -19.73 31.52 -66.42
C ARG A 552 -19.88 32.52 -67.57
N ASP A 553 -20.69 32.19 -68.58
CA ASP A 553 -20.80 33.01 -69.77
C ASP A 553 -21.43 34.37 -69.45
N SER A 554 -22.49 34.39 -68.64
CA SER A 554 -23.15 35.63 -68.21
C SER A 554 -22.23 36.53 -67.39
N VAL A 555 -21.47 35.96 -66.45
CA VAL A 555 -20.55 36.72 -65.58
C VAL A 555 -19.37 37.27 -66.36
N ARG A 556 -18.81 36.51 -67.31
CA ARG A 556 -17.75 37.01 -68.21
C ARG A 556 -18.22 38.21 -69.04
N THR A 557 -19.41 38.12 -69.62
CA THR A 557 -20.00 39.25 -70.36
C THR A 557 -20.20 40.47 -69.45
N TYR A 558 -20.74 40.28 -68.25
CA TYR A 558 -20.97 41.39 -67.32
C TYR A 558 -19.67 42.02 -66.81
N LEU A 559 -18.64 41.22 -66.50
CA LEU A 559 -17.32 41.72 -66.08
C LEU A 559 -16.65 42.56 -67.15
N ALA A 560 -16.68 42.10 -68.41
CA ALA A 560 -16.10 42.85 -69.52
C ALA A 560 -16.85 44.17 -69.76
N GLU A 561 -18.18 44.13 -69.88
CA GLU A 561 -18.99 45.32 -70.18
C GLU A 561 -18.97 46.36 -69.05
N GLU A 562 -19.13 45.95 -67.79
CA GLU A 562 -19.14 46.88 -66.65
C GLU A 562 -17.71 47.32 -66.27
N GLY A 563 -16.71 46.45 -66.44
CA GLY A 563 -15.30 46.79 -66.23
C GLY A 563 -14.80 47.88 -67.20
N GLU A 564 -15.13 47.76 -68.49
CA GLU A 564 -14.76 48.78 -69.50
C GLU A 564 -15.39 50.13 -69.19
N LYS A 565 -16.68 50.16 -68.79
CA LYS A 565 -17.36 51.40 -68.36
C LYS A 565 -16.68 52.09 -67.18
N LEU A 566 -16.09 51.31 -66.27
CA LEU A 566 -15.42 51.81 -65.08
C LEU A 566 -13.93 52.13 -65.31
N GLY A 567 -13.42 51.90 -66.53
CA GLY A 567 -12.05 52.24 -66.94
C GLY A 567 -11.01 51.12 -66.71
N PHE A 568 -11.44 49.89 -66.46
CA PHE A 568 -10.54 48.74 -66.40
C PHE A 568 -10.08 48.34 -67.81
N ARG A 569 -8.86 47.81 -67.92
CA ARG A 569 -8.39 47.19 -69.17
C ARG A 569 -9.18 45.91 -69.45
N ALA A 570 -9.35 45.57 -70.73
CA ALA A 570 -10.05 44.35 -71.15
C ALA A 570 -9.47 43.06 -70.55
N ASP A 571 -8.17 43.04 -70.20
CA ASP A 571 -7.47 41.90 -69.61
C ASP A 571 -7.30 42.02 -68.08
N ALA A 572 -7.92 43.00 -67.43
CA ALA A 572 -7.70 43.29 -66.02
C ALA A 572 -8.05 42.12 -65.08
N PHE A 573 -9.04 41.29 -65.45
CA PHE A 573 -9.56 40.18 -64.63
C PHE A 573 -9.25 38.80 -65.23
N HIS A 574 -8.27 38.70 -66.13
CA HIS A 574 -7.94 37.46 -66.85
C HIS A 574 -7.71 36.26 -65.91
N LEU A 575 -7.06 36.46 -64.77
CA LEU A 575 -6.80 35.38 -63.81
C LEU A 575 -8.11 34.80 -63.23
N PHE A 576 -9.07 35.66 -62.89
CA PHE A 576 -10.40 35.22 -62.44
C PHE A 576 -11.14 34.47 -63.56
N GLU A 577 -11.08 35.00 -64.79
CA GLU A 577 -11.71 34.37 -65.96
C GLU A 577 -11.12 32.97 -66.25
N GLU A 578 -9.82 32.78 -66.06
CA GLU A 578 -9.14 31.50 -66.16
C GLU A 578 -9.59 30.53 -65.07
N ILE A 579 -9.66 30.99 -63.81
CA ILE A 579 -10.10 30.20 -62.64
C ILE A 579 -11.52 29.66 -62.82
N ILE A 580 -12.48 30.49 -63.28
CA ILE A 580 -13.86 30.06 -63.53
C ILE A 580 -14.01 29.28 -64.85
N GLY A 581 -13.05 29.43 -65.78
CA GLY A 581 -13.06 28.86 -67.12
C GLY A 581 -12.56 27.42 -67.19
N ARG A 582 -11.61 27.04 -66.33
CA ARG A 582 -11.08 25.68 -66.26
C ARG A 582 -12.05 24.71 -65.59
N THR A 583 -11.98 23.44 -65.97
CA THR A 583 -12.60 22.35 -65.24
C THR A 583 -11.65 21.89 -64.14
N TRP A 584 -12.12 21.92 -62.90
CA TRP A 584 -11.31 21.54 -61.75
C TRP A 584 -11.44 20.05 -61.45
N GLU A 585 -10.38 19.45 -60.92
CA GLU A 585 -10.33 18.05 -60.48
C GLU A 585 -9.66 17.94 -59.11
N LYS A 586 -9.69 16.76 -58.49
CA LYS A 586 -8.97 16.50 -57.25
C LYS A 586 -7.45 16.57 -57.50
N THR A 587 -6.69 17.13 -56.56
CA THR A 587 -5.22 17.19 -56.61
C THR A 587 -4.56 16.40 -55.47
N ALA A 588 -3.24 16.24 -55.54
CA ALA A 588 -2.44 15.64 -54.47
C ALA A 588 -2.28 16.61 -53.28
N LEU A 589 -2.15 16.09 -52.06
CA LEU A 589 -1.96 16.93 -50.87
C LEU A 589 -0.71 17.82 -50.94
N SER A 590 0.35 17.37 -51.65
CA SER A 590 1.57 18.16 -51.87
C SER A 590 1.34 19.46 -52.63
N HIS A 591 0.22 19.56 -53.37
CA HIS A 591 -0.16 20.83 -54.00
C HIS A 591 -0.38 21.94 -52.97
N PHE A 592 -0.84 21.59 -51.77
CA PHE A 592 -1.13 22.51 -50.67
C PHE A 592 0.08 22.75 -49.75
N ASP A 593 1.28 22.31 -50.13
CA ASP A 593 2.50 22.49 -49.33
C ASP A 593 2.80 23.96 -48.97
N PRO A 594 2.55 24.98 -49.82
CA PRO A 594 2.71 26.38 -49.43
C PRO A 594 1.88 26.77 -48.20
N ILE A 595 0.64 26.28 -48.09
CA ILE A 595 -0.20 26.49 -46.91
C ILE A 595 0.31 25.64 -45.74
N LYS A 596 0.70 24.39 -46.03
CA LYS A 596 1.16 23.44 -45.02
C LYS A 596 2.41 23.96 -44.31
N GLU A 597 3.37 24.47 -45.06
CA GLU A 597 4.65 24.93 -44.55
C GLU A 597 4.57 26.27 -43.81
N THR A 598 3.68 27.18 -44.22
CA THR A 598 3.58 28.51 -43.60
C THR A 598 2.55 28.55 -42.45
N LEU A 599 1.39 27.89 -42.59
CA LEU A 599 0.29 27.96 -41.62
C LEU A 599 0.09 26.67 -40.80
N ALA A 600 0.36 25.50 -41.40
CA ALA A 600 -0.04 24.23 -40.79
C ALA A 600 1.00 23.60 -39.85
N ARG A 601 2.22 24.16 -39.72
CA ARG A 601 3.31 23.57 -38.91
C ARG A 601 2.93 23.25 -37.47
N ASN A 602 2.09 24.06 -36.84
CA ASN A 602 1.65 23.84 -35.45
C ASN A 602 0.34 23.03 -35.34
N TYR A 603 -0.30 22.69 -36.47
CA TYR A 603 -1.62 22.06 -36.53
C TYR A 603 -1.61 20.68 -37.21
N VAL A 604 -0.60 20.39 -38.04
CA VAL A 604 -0.38 19.10 -38.72
C VAL A 604 0.93 18.52 -38.25
N LEU A 605 0.88 17.37 -37.58
CA LEU A 605 2.03 16.73 -36.98
C LEU A 605 2.21 15.34 -37.60
N GLU A 606 3.35 15.11 -38.23
CA GLU A 606 3.68 13.85 -38.89
C GLU A 606 4.84 13.16 -38.15
N ASN A 607 4.63 11.93 -37.67
CA ASN A 607 5.69 11.13 -37.05
C ASN A 607 5.42 9.62 -37.10
N ASP A 608 6.47 8.80 -37.28
CA ASP A 608 6.45 7.32 -37.22
C ASP A 608 5.32 6.68 -38.05
N GLY A 609 5.02 7.20 -39.24
CA GLY A 609 3.96 6.68 -40.11
C GLY A 609 2.53 6.99 -39.63
N LYS A 610 2.35 7.96 -38.72
CA LYS A 610 1.05 8.50 -38.33
C LYS A 610 1.01 10.03 -38.46
N THR A 611 -0.15 10.54 -38.84
CA THR A 611 -0.43 11.98 -38.94
C THR A 611 -1.49 12.38 -37.93
N MET A 612 -1.27 13.50 -37.25
CA MET A 612 -2.17 14.10 -36.27
C MET A 612 -2.59 15.49 -36.75
N ILE A 613 -3.89 15.78 -36.67
CA ILE A 613 -4.46 17.12 -36.90
C ILE A 613 -4.94 17.68 -35.57
N VAL A 614 -4.53 18.89 -35.25
CA VAL A 614 -4.77 19.54 -33.96
C VAL A 614 -5.74 20.70 -34.15
N ASN A 615 -6.80 20.72 -33.35
CA ASN A 615 -7.68 21.87 -33.21
C ASN A 615 -7.60 22.43 -31.78
N LEU A 616 -7.66 23.74 -31.68
CA LEU A 616 -7.69 24.52 -30.45
C LEU A 616 -9.13 24.95 -30.19
N LEU A 617 -9.75 24.44 -29.14
CA LEU A 617 -11.08 24.85 -28.71
C LEU A 617 -10.92 25.87 -27.59
N TYR A 618 -11.42 27.07 -27.79
CA TYR A 618 -11.44 28.13 -26.78
C TYR A 618 -12.77 28.10 -26.05
N LEU A 619 -12.76 28.15 -24.73
CA LEU A 619 -13.98 28.08 -23.90
C LEU A 619 -13.72 28.59 -22.47
N ASP A 620 -14.78 28.69 -21.67
CA ASP A 620 -14.66 29.03 -20.25
C ASP A 620 -14.08 27.85 -19.44
N ALA A 621 -13.19 28.11 -18.48
CA ALA A 621 -12.47 27.06 -17.75
C ALA A 621 -13.38 26.09 -16.97
N ASP A 622 -14.56 26.52 -16.55
CA ASP A 622 -15.58 25.71 -15.87
C ASP A 622 -16.25 24.70 -16.79
N LYS A 623 -16.39 25.00 -18.09
CA LYS A 623 -16.99 24.11 -19.10
C LYS A 623 -16.02 23.05 -19.61
N ALA A 624 -14.70 23.28 -19.49
CA ALA A 624 -13.64 22.44 -20.06
C ALA A 624 -13.79 20.95 -19.77
N ARG A 625 -14.07 20.62 -18.51
CA ARG A 625 -14.22 19.22 -18.10
C ARG A 625 -15.42 18.56 -18.78
N SER A 626 -16.55 19.24 -18.83
CA SER A 626 -17.78 18.69 -19.42
C SER A 626 -17.63 18.47 -20.93
N VAL A 627 -16.96 19.39 -21.62
CA VAL A 627 -16.69 19.31 -23.06
C VAL A 627 -15.67 18.21 -23.36
N GLU A 628 -14.61 18.09 -22.56
CA GLU A 628 -13.63 17.00 -22.66
C GLU A 628 -14.31 15.62 -22.53
N GLU A 629 -15.16 15.44 -21.50
CA GLU A 629 -15.86 14.19 -21.25
C GLU A 629 -16.86 13.86 -22.38
N LYS A 630 -17.58 14.85 -22.90
CA LYS A 630 -18.48 14.68 -24.06
C LYS A 630 -17.72 14.24 -25.32
N LEU A 631 -16.62 14.92 -25.66
CA LEU A 631 -15.84 14.63 -26.86
C LEU A 631 -15.16 13.25 -26.80
N ASN A 632 -14.60 12.90 -25.64
CA ASN A 632 -13.95 11.60 -25.46
C ASN A 632 -14.95 10.43 -25.34
N GLY A 633 -16.24 10.70 -25.11
CA GLY A 633 -17.31 9.68 -24.99
C GLY A 633 -18.01 9.31 -26.30
N GLN A 634 -17.67 9.93 -27.43
CA GLN A 634 -18.33 9.68 -28.73
C GLN A 634 -17.85 8.41 -29.43
N LYS A 635 -18.65 7.89 -30.39
CA LYS A 635 -18.36 6.65 -31.15
C LYS A 635 -17.02 6.68 -31.92
N ASN A 636 -16.47 7.86 -32.24
CA ASN A 636 -15.19 8.05 -32.93
C ASN A 636 -13.97 8.24 -31.99
N ALA A 637 -14.11 7.91 -30.69
CA ALA A 637 -13.03 8.04 -29.70
C ALA A 637 -11.76 7.20 -30.00
N SER A 638 -11.83 6.25 -30.93
CA SER A 638 -10.64 5.50 -31.39
C SER A 638 -9.70 6.35 -32.25
N LEU A 639 -10.20 7.38 -32.95
CA LEU A 639 -9.44 8.22 -33.88
C LEU A 639 -9.30 9.68 -33.43
N SER A 640 -9.91 10.05 -32.31
CA SER A 640 -9.93 11.42 -31.80
C SER A 640 -9.75 11.47 -30.28
N ILE A 641 -9.14 12.54 -29.78
CA ILE A 641 -8.92 12.75 -28.35
C ILE A 641 -8.94 14.22 -27.97
N ALA A 642 -9.70 14.56 -26.94
CA ALA A 642 -9.73 15.87 -26.32
C ALA A 642 -8.91 15.87 -25.02
N PHE A 643 -8.03 16.85 -24.84
CA PHE A 643 -7.27 17.03 -23.60
C PHE A 643 -6.86 18.48 -23.37
N ASP A 644 -6.61 18.83 -22.11
CA ASP A 644 -5.95 20.08 -21.73
C ASP A 644 -4.78 19.79 -20.77
N ALA A 645 -3.98 20.80 -20.43
CA ALA A 645 -2.85 20.62 -19.52
C ALA A 645 -3.29 20.12 -18.13
N GLY A 646 -4.46 20.55 -17.65
CA GLY A 646 -5.04 20.10 -16.39
C GLY A 646 -5.54 18.66 -16.45
N SER A 647 -6.07 18.20 -17.58
CA SER A 647 -6.62 16.85 -17.76
C SER A 647 -5.52 15.80 -17.85
N ILE A 648 -4.40 16.13 -18.49
CA ILE A 648 -3.18 15.32 -18.46
C ILE A 648 -2.69 15.19 -17.03
N THR A 649 -2.61 16.30 -16.31
CA THR A 649 -2.18 16.31 -14.92
C THR A 649 -3.10 15.42 -14.06
N ARG A 650 -4.43 15.55 -14.19
CA ARG A 650 -5.42 14.69 -13.52
C ARG A 650 -5.26 13.21 -13.86
N ARG A 651 -5.06 12.85 -15.13
CA ARG A 651 -4.88 11.46 -15.57
C ARG A 651 -3.55 10.87 -15.10
N MET A 652 -2.47 11.66 -15.13
CA MET A 652 -1.18 11.27 -14.55
C MET A 652 -1.32 11.00 -13.04
N ILE A 653 -2.00 11.88 -12.31
CA ILE A 653 -2.27 11.70 -10.87
C ILE A 653 -3.10 10.44 -10.63
N ALA A 654 -4.16 10.21 -11.40
CA ALA A 654 -4.98 9.01 -11.28
C ALA A 654 -4.17 7.74 -11.51
N SER A 655 -3.38 7.69 -12.59
CA SER A 655 -2.49 6.57 -12.91
C SER A 655 -1.44 6.33 -11.82
N LEU A 656 -0.86 7.40 -11.29
CA LEU A 656 0.14 7.33 -10.20
C LEU A 656 -0.48 6.86 -8.88
N SER A 657 -1.69 7.33 -8.55
CA SER A 657 -2.42 6.91 -7.36
C SER A 657 -2.83 5.43 -7.42
N ASP A 658 -3.24 4.94 -8.58
CA ASP A 658 -3.57 3.52 -8.76
C ASP A 658 -2.33 2.64 -8.62
N ASN A 659 -1.21 3.06 -9.23
CA ASN A 659 0.08 2.39 -9.07
C ASN A 659 0.54 2.39 -7.60
N PHE A 660 0.28 3.46 -6.85
CA PHE A 660 0.59 3.51 -5.42
C PHE A 660 -0.18 2.48 -4.60
N ASN A 661 -1.50 2.44 -4.76
CA ASN A 661 -2.36 1.48 -4.06
C ASN A 661 -1.97 0.04 -4.41
N TYR A 662 -1.65 -0.21 -5.68
CA TYR A 662 -1.14 -1.49 -6.15
C TYR A 662 0.14 -1.90 -5.41
N VAL A 663 1.15 -1.01 -5.35
CA VAL A 663 2.41 -1.27 -4.63
C VAL A 663 2.15 -1.54 -3.16
N LEU A 664 1.31 -0.73 -2.50
CA LEU A 664 0.95 -0.89 -1.10
C LEU A 664 0.36 -2.28 -0.81
N TYR A 665 -0.65 -2.69 -1.59
CA TYR A 665 -1.33 -3.97 -1.37
C TYR A 665 -0.45 -5.16 -1.70
N ILE A 666 0.31 -5.11 -2.80
CA ILE A 666 1.23 -6.19 -3.17
C ILE A 666 2.35 -6.32 -2.16
N CYS A 667 2.97 -5.20 -1.76
CA CYS A 667 4.03 -5.19 -0.76
C CYS A 667 3.53 -5.78 0.57
N GLY A 668 2.38 -5.31 1.06
CA GLY A 668 1.75 -5.83 2.27
C GLY A 668 1.42 -7.33 2.16
N LEU A 669 0.91 -7.80 1.02
CA LEU A 669 0.60 -9.20 0.78
C LEU A 669 1.86 -10.07 0.76
N ILE A 670 2.91 -9.65 0.05
CA ILE A 670 4.20 -10.35 -0.02
C ILE A 670 4.77 -10.51 1.40
N VAL A 671 4.89 -9.42 2.14
CA VAL A 671 5.41 -9.42 3.51
C VAL A 671 4.56 -10.33 4.41
N PHE A 672 3.22 -10.22 4.35
CA PHE A 672 2.33 -11.06 5.15
C PHE A 672 2.49 -12.55 4.85
N VAL A 673 2.56 -12.93 3.57
CA VAL A 673 2.72 -14.33 3.13
C VAL A 673 4.08 -14.88 3.58
N PHE A 674 5.16 -14.11 3.42
CA PHE A 674 6.48 -14.52 3.89
C PHE A 674 6.53 -14.69 5.42
N LEU A 675 5.96 -13.74 6.17
CA LEU A 675 5.83 -13.85 7.63
C LEU A 675 5.01 -15.08 8.05
N LEU A 676 3.97 -15.44 7.29
CA LEU A 676 3.15 -16.63 7.53
C LEU A 676 3.95 -17.92 7.36
N PHE A 677 4.71 -18.05 6.27
CA PHE A 677 5.54 -19.23 6.05
C PHE A 677 6.69 -19.32 7.04
N SER A 678 7.27 -18.16 7.38
CA SER A 678 8.42 -18.05 8.27
C SER A 678 8.08 -18.39 9.72
N LEU A 679 7.09 -17.71 10.31
CA LEU A 679 6.68 -17.91 11.71
C LEU A 679 5.83 -19.18 11.88
N GLY A 680 5.30 -19.74 10.78
CA GLY A 680 4.55 -21.00 10.73
C GLY A 680 3.18 -20.97 11.39
N ARG A 681 2.74 -19.79 11.86
CA ARG A 681 1.46 -19.58 12.55
C ARG A 681 0.89 -18.20 12.29
N LEU A 682 -0.39 -18.18 11.93
CA LEU A 682 -1.14 -16.96 11.68
C LEU A 682 -1.16 -16.02 12.89
N GLU A 683 -1.19 -16.51 14.13
CA GLU A 683 -1.20 -15.63 15.30
C GLU A 683 0.09 -14.83 15.45
N LEU A 684 1.25 -15.46 15.21
CA LEU A 684 2.55 -14.79 15.26
C LEU A 684 2.70 -13.81 14.08
N THR A 685 2.23 -14.20 12.90
CA THR A 685 2.18 -13.33 11.71
C THR A 685 1.35 -12.09 11.97
N LEU A 686 0.17 -12.22 12.58
CA LEU A 686 -0.66 -11.08 12.94
C LEU A 686 0.02 -10.19 13.98
N ILE A 687 0.74 -10.77 14.95
CA ILE A 687 1.52 -9.99 15.94
C ILE A 687 2.59 -9.14 15.26
N ALA A 688 3.33 -9.70 14.30
CA ALA A 688 4.36 -8.98 13.57
C ALA A 688 3.78 -7.97 12.57
N PHE A 689 2.67 -8.30 11.89
CA PHE A 689 2.09 -7.47 10.84
C PHE A 689 1.22 -6.31 11.35
N THR A 690 0.51 -6.48 12.47
CA THR A 690 -0.41 -5.46 13.01
C THR A 690 0.26 -4.09 13.23
N PRO A 691 1.47 -3.98 13.83
CA PRO A 691 2.18 -2.72 13.95
C PRO A 691 2.34 -1.97 12.63
N LEU A 692 2.59 -2.68 11.52
CA LEU A 692 2.77 -2.09 10.18
C LEU A 692 1.46 -1.50 9.68
N ALA A 693 0.38 -2.27 9.75
CA ALA A 693 -0.95 -1.82 9.35
C ALA A 693 -1.42 -0.60 10.17
N LEU A 694 -1.20 -0.61 11.48
CA LEU A 694 -1.56 0.53 12.35
C LEU A 694 -0.67 1.75 12.11
N SER A 695 0.61 1.54 11.79
CA SER A 695 1.52 2.64 11.44
C SER A 695 1.11 3.32 10.13
N TRP A 696 0.59 2.55 9.17
CA TRP A 696 0.03 3.11 7.93
C TRP A 696 -1.16 4.04 8.21
N VAL A 697 -2.07 3.64 9.13
CA VAL A 697 -3.17 4.51 9.58
C VAL A 697 -2.63 5.80 10.22
N TRP A 698 -1.57 5.70 11.01
CA TRP A 698 -0.94 6.89 11.61
C TRP A 698 -0.32 7.81 10.57
N ILE A 699 0.32 7.26 9.54
CA ILE A 699 0.89 8.06 8.45
C ILE A 699 -0.22 8.84 7.75
N LEU A 700 -1.29 8.16 7.31
CA LEU A 700 -2.41 8.82 6.62
C LEU A 700 -3.07 9.89 7.50
N GLY A 701 -3.34 9.57 8.77
CA GLY A 701 -3.98 10.52 9.67
C GLY A 701 -3.09 11.71 10.06
N LEU A 702 -1.78 11.50 10.25
CA LEU A 702 -0.84 12.59 10.52
C LEU A 702 -0.61 13.45 9.28
N MET A 703 -0.60 12.85 8.08
CA MET A 703 -0.56 13.58 6.82
C MET A 703 -1.78 14.49 6.67
N GLY A 704 -2.99 13.98 6.96
CA GLY A 704 -4.20 14.80 6.99
C GLY A 704 -4.11 15.93 8.02
N LEU A 705 -3.63 15.65 9.24
CA LEU A 705 -3.53 16.63 10.31
C LEU A 705 -2.49 17.75 10.04
N PHE A 706 -1.40 17.44 9.34
CA PHE A 706 -0.34 18.39 9.00
C PHE A 706 -0.44 18.97 7.58
N ASP A 707 -1.53 18.69 6.84
CA ASP A 707 -1.72 19.07 5.42
C ASP A 707 -0.55 18.64 4.51
N ILE A 708 0.02 17.46 4.80
CA ILE A 708 1.09 16.87 3.98
C ILE A 708 0.44 16.04 2.87
N LYS A 709 0.66 16.43 1.62
CA LYS A 709 0.07 15.78 0.44
C LYS A 709 0.94 14.64 -0.09
N PHE A 710 0.29 13.61 -0.65
CA PHE A 710 1.01 12.59 -1.41
C PHE A 710 1.55 13.17 -2.72
N ASN A 711 2.71 12.71 -3.16
CA ASN A 711 3.29 13.05 -4.45
C ASN A 711 3.86 11.80 -5.12
N ILE A 712 4.39 11.97 -6.34
CA ILE A 712 4.94 10.89 -7.16
C ILE A 712 6.07 10.12 -6.44
N VAL A 713 6.93 10.84 -5.72
CA VAL A 713 8.10 10.26 -5.04
C VAL A 713 7.69 9.51 -3.77
N ASN A 714 6.60 9.95 -3.11
CA ASN A 714 6.05 9.30 -1.91
C ASN A 714 5.51 7.88 -2.19
N ILE A 715 5.44 7.44 -3.46
CA ILE A 715 5.08 6.05 -3.80
C ILE A 715 6.09 5.05 -3.19
N ILE A 716 7.37 5.42 -3.16
CA ILE A 716 8.46 4.57 -2.65
C ILE A 716 8.31 4.35 -1.13
N LEU A 717 7.62 5.25 -0.44
CA LEU A 717 7.42 5.21 1.02
C LEU A 717 6.82 3.87 1.50
N ALA A 718 5.86 3.32 0.75
CA ALA A 718 5.25 2.04 1.09
C ALA A 718 6.33 0.94 1.21
N THR A 719 7.29 0.92 0.28
CA THR A 719 8.38 -0.06 0.33
C THR A 719 9.37 0.17 1.48
N PHE A 720 9.54 1.41 1.95
CA PHE A 720 10.33 1.67 3.17
C PHE A 720 9.63 1.18 4.43
N ILE A 721 8.35 1.50 4.59
CA ILE A 721 7.63 1.15 5.81
C ILE A 721 7.42 -0.35 5.91
N PHE A 722 6.98 -1.00 4.83
CA PHE A 722 6.76 -2.44 4.85
C PHE A 722 8.06 -3.24 4.73
N GLY A 723 9.09 -2.67 4.11
CA GLY A 723 10.37 -3.36 3.92
C GLY A 723 11.34 -3.23 5.07
N GLN A 724 11.40 -2.08 5.77
CA GLN A 724 12.27 -1.90 6.93
C GLN A 724 11.48 -1.91 8.24
N GLY A 725 10.23 -1.45 8.23
CA GLY A 725 9.44 -1.39 9.46
C GLY A 725 9.09 -2.77 10.03
N ASP A 726 8.96 -3.76 9.16
CA ASP A 726 8.71 -5.15 9.52
C ASP A 726 9.90 -5.78 10.25
N ASP A 727 11.14 -5.47 9.88
CA ASP A 727 12.36 -5.92 10.57
C ASP A 727 12.24 -5.69 12.09
N TYR A 728 11.82 -4.50 12.50
CA TYR A 728 11.67 -4.15 13.91
C TYR A 728 10.67 -5.05 14.62
N THR A 729 9.56 -5.36 13.95
CA THR A 729 8.52 -6.24 14.49
C THR A 729 8.95 -7.71 14.49
N ILE A 730 9.72 -8.15 13.48
CA ILE A 730 10.28 -9.51 13.36
C ILE A 730 11.28 -9.75 14.48
N PHE A 731 12.28 -8.87 14.62
CA PHE A 731 13.29 -8.98 15.68
C PHE A 731 12.66 -8.92 17.08
N MET A 732 11.65 -8.07 17.30
CA MET A 732 10.92 -8.03 18.58
C MET A 732 10.15 -9.34 18.83
N THR A 733 9.44 -9.86 17.83
CA THR A 733 8.61 -11.07 17.95
C THR A 733 9.49 -12.32 18.17
N GLU A 734 10.57 -12.47 17.41
CA GLU A 734 11.55 -13.55 17.60
C GLU A 734 12.24 -13.45 18.96
N GLY A 735 12.61 -12.24 19.40
CA GLY A 735 13.14 -12.02 20.76
C GLY A 735 12.17 -12.48 21.85
N LEU A 736 10.88 -12.14 21.74
CA LEU A 736 9.83 -12.58 22.67
C LEU A 736 9.65 -14.10 22.66
N MET A 737 9.66 -14.72 21.48
CA MET A 737 9.59 -16.18 21.33
C MET A 737 10.80 -16.86 21.96
N TYR A 738 12.00 -16.32 21.76
CA TYR A 738 13.24 -16.86 22.33
C TYR A 738 13.21 -16.83 23.86
N GLU A 739 12.88 -15.69 24.48
CA GLU A 739 12.76 -15.60 25.94
C GLU A 739 11.66 -16.54 26.48
N TYR A 740 10.53 -16.64 25.76
CA TYR A 740 9.44 -17.55 26.13
C TYR A 740 9.83 -19.03 26.05
N THR A 741 10.75 -19.37 25.15
CA THR A 741 11.26 -20.74 24.91
C THR A 741 12.31 -21.14 25.94
N TYR A 742 13.39 -20.37 26.08
CA TYR A 742 14.58 -20.76 26.85
C TYR A 742 14.73 -20.06 28.21
N ARG A 743 13.88 -19.06 28.53
CA ARG A 743 13.97 -18.25 29.77
C ARG A 743 15.24 -17.39 29.90
N ARG A 744 16.07 -17.32 28.85
CA ARG A 744 17.22 -16.44 28.73
C ARG A 744 16.75 -15.02 28.41
N LYS A 745 17.27 -14.00 29.13
CA LYS A 745 16.86 -12.60 28.95
C LYS A 745 17.61 -11.91 27.80
N THR A 746 17.29 -12.26 26.55
CA THR A 746 17.96 -11.73 25.36
C THR A 746 17.19 -10.60 24.67
N LEU A 747 15.93 -10.33 25.03
CA LEU A 747 15.08 -9.30 24.39
C LEU A 747 15.69 -7.90 24.48
N SER A 748 16.40 -7.59 25.56
CA SER A 748 17.12 -6.32 25.73
C SER A 748 18.18 -6.08 24.65
N SER A 749 18.84 -7.14 24.17
CA SER A 749 19.82 -7.06 23.07
C SER A 749 19.11 -6.68 21.76
N TYR A 750 18.02 -7.39 21.43
CA TYR A 750 17.19 -7.08 20.25
C TYR A 750 16.67 -5.66 20.28
N LYS A 751 16.11 -5.23 21.42
CA LYS A 751 15.64 -3.87 21.65
C LYS A 751 16.73 -2.82 21.40
N ASN A 752 17.92 -2.96 22.01
CA ASN A 752 19.00 -2.00 21.80
C ASN A 752 19.44 -1.93 20.32
N SER A 753 19.49 -3.08 19.63
CA SER A 753 19.83 -3.12 18.20
C SER A 753 18.76 -2.42 17.35
N ILE A 754 17.48 -2.62 17.65
CA ILE A 754 16.36 -1.95 16.98
C ILE A 754 16.45 -0.44 17.19
N ALA A 755 16.71 0.03 18.41
CA ALA A 755 16.84 1.47 18.71
C ALA A 755 18.00 2.13 17.93
N LEU A 756 19.14 1.44 17.85
CA LEU A 756 20.29 1.92 17.09
C LEU A 756 20.02 1.93 15.58
N SER A 757 19.38 0.89 15.05
CA SER A 757 18.94 0.84 13.65
C SER A 757 17.96 1.98 13.33
N ALA A 758 16.99 2.22 14.20
CA ALA A 758 16.05 3.33 14.05
C ALA A 758 16.78 4.67 14.05
N ALA A 759 17.77 4.88 14.93
CA ALA A 759 18.57 6.11 14.95
C ALA A 759 19.36 6.30 13.64
N ILE A 760 19.98 5.24 13.11
CA ILE A 760 20.71 5.29 11.82
C ILE A 760 19.76 5.66 10.68
N MET A 761 18.56 5.08 10.65
CA MET A 761 17.57 5.42 9.64
C MET A 761 17.07 6.86 9.79
N PHE A 762 16.78 7.34 11.01
CA PHE A 762 16.35 8.73 11.22
C PHE A 762 17.42 9.71 10.77
N VAL A 763 18.70 9.37 10.94
CA VAL A 763 19.80 10.15 10.36
C VAL A 763 19.75 10.07 8.84
N GLY A 764 19.73 8.87 8.25
CA GLY A 764 19.75 8.69 6.80
C GLY A 764 18.60 9.39 6.07
N MET A 765 17.37 9.12 6.49
CA MET A 765 16.15 9.71 5.91
C MET A 765 15.93 11.15 6.36
N GLY A 766 16.25 11.48 7.62
CA GLY A 766 16.03 12.82 8.18
C GLY A 766 16.91 13.89 7.54
N MET A 767 18.07 13.53 6.99
CA MET A 767 18.88 14.49 6.22
C MET A 767 18.15 15.03 4.98
N LEU A 768 17.18 14.28 4.42
CA LEU A 768 16.41 14.72 3.26
C LEU A 768 15.43 15.84 3.58
N ILE A 769 15.02 16.01 4.85
CA ILE A 769 14.16 17.13 5.27
C ILE A 769 14.84 18.48 4.96
N PHE A 770 16.17 18.51 4.92
CA PHE A 770 16.96 19.70 4.57
C PHE A 770 17.25 19.85 3.07
N ALA A 771 16.74 18.95 2.23
CA ALA A 771 16.87 19.09 0.78
C ALA A 771 16.12 20.35 0.31
N LYS A 772 16.68 21.05 -0.68
CA LYS A 772 15.99 22.20 -1.29
C LYS A 772 14.96 21.75 -2.31
N HIS A 773 15.17 20.60 -2.94
CA HIS A 773 14.21 20.04 -3.89
C HIS A 773 12.93 19.61 -3.16
N PRO A 774 11.75 20.15 -3.51
CA PRO A 774 10.49 19.88 -2.80
C PRO A 774 10.14 18.40 -2.70
N ALA A 775 10.34 17.64 -3.79
CA ALA A 775 10.05 16.21 -3.81
C ALA A 775 10.90 15.38 -2.84
N LEU A 776 12.22 15.65 -2.73
CA LEU A 776 13.11 14.94 -1.79
C LEU A 776 12.82 15.35 -0.35
N ARG A 777 12.52 16.62 -0.12
CA ARG A 777 12.12 17.12 1.20
C ARG A 777 10.85 16.46 1.69
N SER A 778 9.81 16.42 0.86
CA SER A 778 8.55 15.74 1.18
C SER A 778 8.76 14.25 1.48
N LEU A 779 9.59 13.57 0.68
CA LEU A 779 9.95 12.17 0.95
C LEU A 779 10.58 12.00 2.34
N GLY A 780 11.50 12.88 2.72
CA GLY A 780 12.13 12.87 4.05
C GLY A 780 11.13 13.11 5.19
N GLU A 781 10.27 14.12 5.05
CA GLU A 781 9.25 14.48 6.06
C GLU A 781 8.30 13.31 6.33
N VAL A 782 7.72 12.73 5.27
CA VAL A 782 6.76 11.63 5.43
C VAL A 782 7.46 10.36 5.94
N THR A 783 8.68 10.06 5.48
CA THR A 783 9.41 8.87 5.92
C THR A 783 9.77 8.93 7.40
N VAL A 784 10.18 10.10 7.92
CA VAL A 784 10.48 10.26 9.34
C VAL A 784 9.22 10.06 10.19
N VAL A 785 8.08 10.64 9.79
CA VAL A 785 6.79 10.45 10.49
C VAL A 785 6.37 8.98 10.47
N GLY A 786 6.49 8.33 9.31
CA GLY A 786 6.13 6.93 9.16
C GLY A 786 6.99 6.00 9.99
N MET A 787 8.31 6.19 9.96
CA MET A 787 9.23 5.35 10.72
C MET A 787 9.12 5.57 12.23
N LEU A 788 8.86 6.79 12.68
CA LEU A 788 8.56 7.06 14.09
C LEU A 788 7.33 6.28 14.55
N SER A 789 6.28 6.27 13.73
CA SER A 789 5.06 5.50 14.00
C SER A 789 5.38 4.00 14.11
N VAL A 790 6.15 3.45 13.18
CA VAL A 790 6.54 2.02 13.21
C VAL A 790 7.36 1.68 14.44
N VAL A 791 8.36 2.49 14.79
CA VAL A 791 9.18 2.25 15.99
C VAL A 791 8.30 2.22 17.23
N VAL A 792 7.42 3.21 17.42
CA VAL A 792 6.50 3.25 18.57
C VAL A 792 5.62 1.99 18.60
N MET A 793 5.05 1.59 17.47
CA MET A 793 4.20 0.40 17.39
C MET A 793 4.97 -0.89 17.67
N ALA A 794 6.20 -1.04 17.15
CA ALA A 794 7.04 -2.22 17.34
C ALA A 794 7.46 -2.43 18.80
N TYR A 795 7.62 -1.36 19.59
CA TYR A 795 7.95 -1.46 21.02
C TYR A 795 6.74 -1.77 21.91
N VAL A 796 5.52 -1.43 21.47
CA VAL A 796 4.31 -1.55 22.30
C VAL A 796 3.49 -2.78 21.94
N PHE A 797 3.16 -2.97 20.66
CA PHE A 797 2.16 -3.95 20.23
C PHE A 797 2.65 -5.40 20.24
N PRO A 798 3.83 -5.77 19.69
CA PRO A 798 4.28 -7.15 19.73
C PRO A 798 4.39 -7.71 21.15
N PRO A 799 5.02 -7.02 22.13
CA PRO A 799 5.06 -7.48 23.51
C PRO A 799 3.67 -7.56 24.16
N PHE A 800 2.78 -6.58 23.89
CA PHE A 800 1.43 -6.57 24.41
C PHE A 800 0.58 -7.75 23.91
N LEU A 801 0.54 -7.96 22.59
CA LEU A 801 -0.24 -9.02 21.95
C LEU A 801 0.33 -10.40 22.29
N PHE A 802 1.66 -10.59 22.22
CA PHE A 802 2.30 -11.85 22.59
C PHE A 802 2.04 -12.20 24.07
N GLY A 803 2.10 -11.21 24.96
CA GLY A 803 1.75 -11.36 26.37
C GLY A 803 0.29 -11.77 26.59
N LEU A 804 -0.66 -11.23 25.82
CA LEU A 804 -2.07 -11.61 25.90
C LEU A 804 -2.28 -13.10 25.56
N LEU A 805 -1.54 -13.62 24.58
CA LEU A 805 -1.62 -15.01 24.13
C LEU A 805 -0.95 -15.99 25.10
N THR A 806 0.19 -15.63 25.69
CA THR A 806 1.04 -16.55 26.44
C THR A 806 0.92 -16.43 27.96
N MET A 807 0.56 -15.25 28.48
CA MET A 807 0.57 -14.94 29.91
C MET A 807 -0.81 -14.58 30.44
N ARG A 808 -1.04 -14.81 31.73
CA ARG A 808 -2.20 -14.32 32.48
C ARG A 808 -1.80 -14.04 33.93
N LYS A 809 -2.07 -12.82 34.43
CA LYS A 809 -1.71 -12.38 35.79
C LYS A 809 -0.23 -12.66 36.16
N GLY A 810 0.68 -12.46 35.21
CA GLY A 810 2.12 -12.67 35.42
C GLY A 810 2.60 -14.12 35.42
N ARG A 811 1.74 -15.10 35.13
CA ARG A 811 2.11 -16.53 34.98
C ARG A 811 1.86 -17.00 33.54
N LYS A 812 2.64 -17.97 33.08
CA LYS A 812 2.41 -18.64 31.78
C LYS A 812 1.05 -19.33 31.81
N ARG A 813 0.29 -19.21 30.72
CA ARG A 813 -0.94 -19.98 30.53
C ARG A 813 -0.56 -21.45 30.30
N LEU A 814 -1.31 -22.37 30.91
CA LEU A 814 -1.12 -23.80 30.69
C LEU A 814 -1.34 -24.16 29.21
N MET A 815 -2.31 -23.51 28.59
CA MET A 815 -2.52 -23.55 27.14
C MET A 815 -2.55 -22.10 26.62
N PRO A 816 -1.55 -21.69 25.81
CA PRO A 816 -1.58 -20.40 25.14
C PRO A 816 -2.85 -20.24 24.30
N VAL A 817 -3.32 -18.99 24.17
CA VAL A 817 -4.49 -18.67 23.36
C VAL A 817 -4.12 -18.83 21.89
N THR A 818 -4.82 -19.71 21.18
CA THR A 818 -4.69 -19.86 19.72
C THR A 818 -5.93 -19.28 19.04
N LEU A 819 -5.81 -18.88 17.77
CA LEU A 819 -6.94 -18.36 16.99
C LEU A 819 -8.06 -19.39 16.92
N LYS A 820 -7.71 -20.68 16.79
CA LYS A 820 -8.69 -21.78 16.78
C LYS A 820 -9.49 -21.85 18.08
N ASN A 821 -8.82 -21.77 19.23
CA ASN A 821 -9.49 -21.82 20.54
C ASN A 821 -10.27 -20.53 20.81
N LEU A 822 -9.74 -19.38 20.38
CA LEU A 822 -10.44 -18.10 20.44
C LEU A 822 -11.73 -18.13 19.62
N LEU A 823 -11.69 -18.58 18.37
CA LEU A 823 -12.87 -18.71 17.51
C LEU A 823 -13.87 -19.73 18.05
N SER A 824 -13.40 -20.86 18.60
CA SER A 824 -14.27 -21.85 19.24
C SER A 824 -14.97 -21.28 20.48
N THR A 825 -14.22 -20.50 21.26
CA THR A 825 -14.74 -19.79 22.44
C THR A 825 -15.73 -18.71 22.03
N ALA A 826 -15.40 -17.91 21.03
CA ALA A 826 -16.26 -16.86 20.49
C ALA A 826 -17.57 -17.44 19.93
N TYR A 827 -17.52 -18.56 19.21
CA TYR A 827 -18.71 -19.26 18.74
C TYR A 827 -19.57 -19.77 19.90
N ALA A 828 -18.98 -20.47 20.88
CA ALA A 828 -19.74 -20.98 22.03
C ALA A 828 -20.33 -19.83 22.86
N PHE A 829 -19.60 -18.73 23.00
CA PHE A 829 -20.07 -17.53 23.67
C PHE A 829 -21.17 -16.83 22.88
N LEU A 830 -21.07 -16.76 21.55
CA LEU A 830 -22.12 -16.23 20.67
C LEU A 830 -23.40 -17.06 20.76
N VAL A 831 -23.29 -18.40 20.74
CA VAL A 831 -24.42 -19.31 20.96
C VAL A 831 -25.07 -19.04 22.33
N PHE A 832 -24.27 -18.89 23.37
CA PHE A 832 -24.78 -18.54 24.70
C PHE A 832 -25.41 -17.14 24.74
N LEU A 833 -24.79 -16.14 24.10
CA LEU A 833 -25.25 -14.75 24.04
C LEU A 833 -26.56 -14.61 23.26
N VAL A 834 -26.80 -15.45 22.24
CA VAL A 834 -28.07 -15.50 21.49
C VAL A 834 -29.12 -16.31 22.25
N ALA A 835 -28.73 -17.43 22.86
CA ALA A 835 -29.65 -18.29 23.61
C ALA A 835 -30.17 -17.65 24.91
N SER A 836 -29.33 -16.86 25.60
CA SER A 836 -29.70 -16.25 26.89
C SER A 836 -30.86 -15.24 26.78
N PRO A 837 -30.84 -14.25 25.86
CA PRO A 837 -31.99 -13.37 25.62
C PRO A 837 -33.23 -14.13 25.16
N PHE A 838 -33.07 -15.16 24.32
CA PHE A 838 -34.21 -15.98 23.89
C PHE A 838 -34.88 -16.70 25.08
N ILE A 839 -34.09 -17.34 25.96
CA ILE A 839 -34.61 -17.92 27.21
C ILE A 839 -35.27 -16.84 28.07
N THR A 840 -34.59 -15.70 28.21
CA THR A 840 -35.03 -14.62 29.10
C THR A 840 -36.36 -14.04 28.63
N LEU A 841 -36.49 -13.72 27.34
CA LEU A 841 -37.72 -13.20 26.74
C LEU A 841 -38.85 -14.22 26.74
N ALA A 842 -38.56 -15.49 26.40
CA ALA A 842 -39.55 -16.55 26.47
C ALA A 842 -40.04 -16.78 27.91
N GLY A 843 -39.11 -16.80 28.87
CA GLY A 843 -39.42 -16.90 30.29
C GLY A 843 -40.21 -15.70 30.80
N TRP A 844 -39.85 -14.48 30.38
CA TRP A 844 -40.56 -13.27 30.76
C TRP A 844 -41.98 -13.30 30.20
N GLY A 845 -42.15 -13.61 28.92
CA GLY A 845 -43.46 -13.74 28.30
C GLY A 845 -44.34 -14.79 28.99
N MET A 846 -43.77 -15.95 29.36
CA MET A 846 -44.49 -16.97 30.12
C MET A 846 -44.88 -16.51 31.53
N ALA A 847 -44.02 -15.71 32.19
CA ALA A 847 -44.19 -15.21 33.55
C ALA A 847 -45.03 -13.93 33.67
N THR A 848 -45.21 -13.15 32.59
CA THR A 848 -45.99 -11.91 32.57
C THR A 848 -47.38 -12.10 31.99
N PHE A 849 -47.54 -12.88 30.93
CA PHE A 849 -48.83 -13.02 30.24
C PHE A 849 -49.67 -14.17 30.81
N GLY A 850 -50.78 -13.82 31.46
CA GLY A 850 -51.77 -14.75 32.04
C GLY A 850 -51.34 -15.35 33.39
N ARG A 851 -52.16 -16.25 33.95
CA ARG A 851 -51.85 -16.90 35.24
C ARG A 851 -50.65 -17.84 35.12
N THR A 852 -49.77 -17.83 36.12
CA THR A 852 -48.67 -18.79 36.27
C THR A 852 -49.25 -20.15 36.67
N THR A 853 -49.09 -21.15 35.81
CA THR A 853 -49.54 -22.52 36.05
C THR A 853 -48.35 -23.47 36.02
N GLU A 854 -48.49 -24.63 36.69
CA GLU A 854 -47.46 -25.67 36.68
C GLU A 854 -47.09 -26.14 35.26
N LYS A 855 -48.05 -26.15 34.32
CA LYS A 855 -47.77 -26.46 32.91
C LYS A 855 -46.82 -25.45 32.26
N LYS A 856 -46.96 -24.15 32.57
CA LYS A 856 -46.07 -23.10 32.04
C LYS A 856 -44.70 -23.14 32.70
N LYS A 857 -44.62 -23.37 34.01
CA LYS A 857 -43.34 -23.61 34.70
C LYS A 857 -42.63 -24.81 34.08
N MET A 858 -43.31 -25.94 33.93
CA MET A 858 -42.77 -27.13 33.27
C MET A 858 -42.34 -26.87 31.81
N ALA A 859 -43.06 -26.04 31.06
CA ALA A 859 -42.63 -25.63 29.72
C ALA A 859 -41.31 -24.82 29.75
N TYR A 860 -41.16 -23.90 30.70
CA TYR A 860 -39.92 -23.16 30.90
C TYR A 860 -38.75 -24.06 31.34
N HIS A 861 -38.99 -25.00 32.26
CA HIS A 861 -37.99 -26.00 32.63
C HIS A 861 -37.57 -26.90 31.45
N ARG A 862 -38.52 -27.30 30.58
CA ARG A 862 -38.22 -28.02 29.33
C ARG A 862 -37.42 -27.17 28.36
N LEU A 863 -37.68 -25.87 28.28
CA LEU A 863 -36.90 -24.93 27.47
C LEU A 863 -35.47 -24.84 27.98
N LEU A 864 -35.29 -24.62 29.29
CA LEU A 864 -33.98 -24.59 29.95
C LEU A 864 -33.20 -25.89 29.71
N HIS A 865 -33.84 -27.04 29.88
CA HIS A 865 -33.26 -28.35 29.61
C HIS A 865 -32.82 -28.51 28.13
N ARG A 866 -33.70 -28.18 27.18
CA ARG A 866 -33.39 -28.29 25.74
C ARG A 866 -32.23 -27.39 25.32
N ILE A 867 -32.17 -26.17 25.87
CA ILE A 867 -31.10 -25.24 25.54
C ILE A 867 -29.79 -25.62 26.24
N ALA A 868 -29.81 -26.04 27.50
CA ALA A 868 -28.62 -26.59 28.16
C ALA A 868 -28.06 -27.78 27.37
N ARG A 869 -28.95 -28.66 26.89
CA ARG A 869 -28.60 -29.78 26.00
C ARG A 869 -27.99 -29.27 24.68
N PHE A 870 -28.62 -28.32 24.02
CA PHE A 870 -28.13 -27.74 22.77
C PHE A 870 -26.75 -27.10 22.94
N VAL A 871 -26.56 -26.26 23.96
CA VAL A 871 -25.31 -25.54 24.21
C VAL A 871 -24.17 -26.53 24.44
N ILE A 872 -24.32 -27.51 25.34
CA ILE A 872 -23.26 -28.47 25.67
C ILE A 872 -22.90 -29.36 24.46
N TYR A 873 -23.87 -29.87 23.71
CA TYR A 873 -23.59 -30.70 22.53
C TYR A 873 -23.05 -29.91 21.32
N ARG A 874 -23.19 -28.58 21.31
CA ARG A 874 -22.71 -27.71 20.24
C ARG A 874 -21.39 -27.02 20.56
N ILE A 875 -20.76 -27.31 21.69
CA ILE A 875 -19.42 -26.79 21.99
C ILE A 875 -18.42 -27.37 20.96
N PRO A 876 -17.76 -26.54 20.15
CA PRO A 876 -16.80 -27.03 19.16
C PRO A 876 -15.63 -27.75 19.83
N GLN A 877 -15.15 -28.83 19.20
CA GLN A 877 -13.99 -29.61 19.67
C GLN A 877 -14.16 -30.29 21.04
N VAL A 878 -15.39 -30.35 21.57
CA VAL A 878 -15.69 -31.01 22.83
C VAL A 878 -16.67 -32.16 22.59
N LYS A 879 -16.24 -33.37 22.91
CA LYS A 879 -17.14 -34.54 22.89
C LYS A 879 -17.85 -34.62 24.24
N THR A 880 -19.17 -34.75 24.23
CA THR A 880 -19.93 -34.95 25.47
C THR A 880 -20.51 -36.36 25.49
N THR A 881 -20.14 -37.14 26.51
CA THR A 881 -20.61 -38.51 26.72
C THR A 881 -21.44 -38.56 28.00
N PHE A 882 -22.66 -39.08 27.89
CA PHE A 882 -23.57 -39.30 29.01
C PHE A 882 -23.67 -40.81 29.28
N SER A 883 -23.42 -41.22 30.53
CA SER A 883 -23.50 -42.60 30.99
C SER A 883 -24.48 -42.70 32.15
N ASN A 884 -25.44 -43.61 32.05
CA ASN A 884 -26.42 -43.87 33.09
C ASN A 884 -26.29 -45.31 33.56
N LEU A 885 -25.43 -45.53 34.57
CA LEU A 885 -25.06 -46.89 34.99
C LEU A 885 -26.21 -47.67 35.63
N SER A 886 -27.20 -46.97 36.18
CA SER A 886 -28.32 -47.52 36.94
C SER A 886 -29.65 -47.50 36.20
N GLY A 887 -29.70 -46.98 34.96
CA GLY A 887 -30.96 -46.80 34.23
C GLY A 887 -31.88 -45.74 34.85
N GLU A 888 -31.33 -44.78 35.59
CA GLU A 888 -32.08 -43.73 36.27
C GLU A 888 -32.88 -42.86 35.27
N THR A 889 -34.21 -42.81 35.43
CA THR A 889 -35.11 -42.04 34.56
C THR A 889 -35.36 -40.62 35.08
N PHE A 890 -34.95 -40.33 36.32
CA PHE A 890 -35.25 -39.08 37.05
C PHE A 890 -36.76 -38.82 37.20
N GLU A 891 -37.61 -39.83 37.02
CA GLU A 891 -39.06 -39.72 37.29
C GLU A 891 -39.35 -39.68 38.78
N ARG A 892 -38.59 -40.46 39.57
CA ARG A 892 -38.61 -40.42 41.03
C ARG A 892 -37.68 -39.31 41.54
N PRO A 893 -38.19 -38.33 42.31
CA PRO A 893 -37.38 -37.27 42.89
C PRO A 893 -36.21 -37.79 43.73
N GLY A 894 -35.15 -37.00 43.83
CA GLY A 894 -34.02 -37.25 44.73
C GLY A 894 -33.16 -36.00 44.89
N VAL A 895 -32.22 -36.05 45.83
CA VAL A 895 -31.16 -35.04 45.97
C VAL A 895 -30.00 -35.41 45.05
N ILE A 896 -29.88 -34.69 43.94
CA ILE A 896 -28.76 -34.85 42.99
C ILE A 896 -27.54 -34.12 43.56
N ILE A 897 -26.46 -34.87 43.80
CA ILE A 897 -25.17 -34.33 44.22
C ILE A 897 -24.13 -34.49 43.11
N CYS A 898 -23.34 -33.46 42.85
CA CYS A 898 -22.29 -33.51 41.82
C CYS A 898 -21.07 -32.64 42.15
N ASN A 899 -19.91 -33.04 41.61
CA ASN A 899 -18.67 -32.29 41.78
C ASN A 899 -18.70 -30.95 41.04
N HIS A 900 -17.99 -29.95 41.58
CA HIS A 900 -17.99 -28.58 41.04
C HIS A 900 -16.58 -28.18 40.57
N GLN A 901 -16.35 -28.09 39.27
CA GLN A 901 -15.03 -27.85 38.65
C GLN A 901 -15.03 -26.73 37.58
N SER A 902 -16.19 -26.39 37.00
CA SER A 902 -16.29 -25.44 35.89
C SER A 902 -17.54 -24.56 35.96
N HIS A 903 -17.57 -23.53 35.12
CA HIS A 903 -18.78 -22.76 34.85
C HIS A 903 -19.82 -23.57 34.07
N LEU A 904 -19.40 -24.61 33.35
CA LEU A 904 -20.29 -25.46 32.55
C LEU A 904 -21.05 -26.52 33.35
N ASP A 905 -20.66 -26.80 34.61
CA ASP A 905 -21.24 -27.87 35.43
C ASP A 905 -22.76 -27.76 35.55
N LEU A 906 -23.27 -26.54 35.72
CA LEU A 906 -24.70 -26.30 35.85
C LEU A 906 -25.45 -26.69 34.58
N MET A 907 -24.90 -26.35 33.40
CA MET A 907 -25.48 -26.74 32.11
C MET A 907 -25.43 -28.26 31.91
N CYS A 908 -24.35 -28.91 32.36
CA CYS A 908 -24.24 -30.38 32.36
C CYS A 908 -25.30 -31.07 33.24
N ILE A 909 -25.73 -30.44 34.34
CA ILE A 909 -26.82 -30.99 35.17
C ILE A 909 -28.19 -30.66 34.58
N MET A 910 -28.40 -29.43 34.09
CA MET A 910 -29.68 -29.01 33.51
C MET A 910 -30.07 -29.82 32.25
N MET A 911 -29.08 -30.40 31.56
CA MET A 911 -29.34 -31.26 30.40
C MET A 911 -29.86 -32.66 30.77
N LEU A 912 -29.86 -33.06 32.05
CA LEU A 912 -30.26 -34.41 32.50
C LEU A 912 -31.77 -34.61 32.48
N THR A 913 -32.52 -33.70 33.11
CA THR A 913 -33.97 -33.76 33.20
C THR A 913 -34.54 -32.34 33.36
N PRO A 914 -35.75 -32.05 32.85
CA PRO A 914 -36.42 -30.78 33.10
C PRO A 914 -36.93 -30.65 34.55
N LYS A 915 -37.12 -31.75 35.28
CA LYS A 915 -37.67 -31.75 36.65
C LYS A 915 -36.60 -31.51 37.72
N LEU A 916 -35.93 -30.36 37.65
CA LEU A 916 -34.86 -29.97 38.59
C LEU A 916 -35.19 -28.66 39.29
N ILE A 917 -34.83 -28.57 40.57
CA ILE A 917 -34.70 -27.34 41.33
C ILE A 917 -33.24 -27.15 41.72
N ILE A 918 -32.69 -26.01 41.35
CA ILE A 918 -31.30 -25.68 41.63
C ILE A 918 -31.24 -24.74 42.83
N LEU A 919 -30.39 -25.10 43.79
CA LEU A 919 -30.05 -24.23 44.90
C LEU A 919 -28.96 -23.22 44.45
N THR A 920 -29.25 -21.93 44.56
CA THR A 920 -28.44 -20.84 44.02
C THR A 920 -27.88 -19.90 45.10
N ASN A 921 -26.99 -18.98 44.70
CA ASN A 921 -26.49 -17.91 45.56
C ASN A 921 -27.45 -16.69 45.53
N ASP A 922 -27.46 -15.90 46.60
CA ASP A 922 -28.36 -14.74 46.74
C ASP A 922 -28.30 -13.72 45.62
N TRP A 923 -27.10 -13.43 45.12
CA TRP A 923 -26.93 -12.46 44.06
C TRP A 923 -27.61 -12.91 42.75
N VAL A 924 -27.71 -14.23 42.52
CA VAL A 924 -28.39 -14.83 41.37
C VAL A 924 -29.89 -14.66 41.52
N TRP A 925 -30.43 -15.00 42.70
CA TRP A 925 -31.84 -14.82 43.05
C TRP A 925 -32.29 -13.36 42.98
N ASN A 926 -31.47 -12.41 43.43
CA ASN A 926 -31.78 -10.99 43.48
C ASN A 926 -31.39 -10.21 42.21
N SER A 927 -30.88 -10.87 41.17
CA SER A 927 -30.48 -10.22 39.92
C SER A 927 -31.66 -9.48 39.26
N PRO A 928 -31.50 -8.21 38.83
CA PRO A 928 -32.57 -7.47 38.15
C PRO A 928 -32.92 -8.04 36.76
N PHE A 929 -31.97 -8.73 36.11
CA PHE A 929 -32.17 -9.35 34.80
C PHE A 929 -32.80 -10.75 34.90
N TYR A 930 -32.22 -11.64 35.71
CA TYR A 930 -32.62 -13.06 35.75
C TYR A 930 -33.44 -13.45 36.99
N GLY A 931 -33.43 -12.64 38.06
CA GLY A 931 -34.00 -13.02 39.37
C GLY A 931 -35.49 -13.35 39.33
N ARG A 932 -36.29 -12.60 38.53
CA ARG A 932 -37.71 -12.92 38.32
C ARG A 932 -37.92 -14.29 37.68
N LEU A 933 -37.04 -14.70 36.77
CA LEU A 933 -37.12 -15.98 36.06
C LEU A 933 -36.61 -17.15 36.91
N ILE A 934 -35.59 -16.91 37.73
CA ILE A 934 -35.08 -17.87 38.72
C ILE A 934 -36.17 -18.17 39.76
N ARG A 935 -36.86 -17.13 40.25
CA ARG A 935 -38.06 -17.29 41.10
C ARG A 935 -39.19 -18.03 40.38
N TYR A 936 -39.41 -17.73 39.11
CA TYR A 936 -40.44 -18.40 38.30
C TYR A 936 -40.15 -19.89 38.08
N ALA A 937 -38.87 -20.28 38.01
CA ALA A 937 -38.41 -21.67 37.94
C ALA A 937 -38.27 -22.37 39.31
N ASP A 938 -38.77 -21.75 40.40
CA ASP A 938 -38.67 -22.29 41.75
C ASP A 938 -37.21 -22.63 42.18
N PHE A 939 -36.21 -21.90 41.68
CA PHE A 939 -34.78 -22.09 42.03
C PHE A 939 -34.38 -21.26 43.25
N TYR A 940 -34.26 -21.88 44.42
CA TYR A 940 -34.16 -21.16 45.69
C TYR A 940 -32.73 -20.77 46.13
N PRO A 941 -32.55 -19.67 46.90
CA PRO A 941 -31.25 -19.27 47.45
C PRO A 941 -30.90 -20.02 48.74
N VAL A 942 -29.61 -20.32 48.97
CA VAL A 942 -29.16 -21.14 50.13
C VAL A 942 -28.84 -20.34 51.40
N SER A 943 -28.71 -19.02 51.31
CA SER A 943 -28.23 -18.15 52.41
C SER A 943 -29.11 -18.12 53.65
N SER A 944 -30.41 -18.38 53.50
CA SER A 944 -31.39 -18.33 54.58
C SER A 944 -31.36 -19.56 55.50
N GLY A 945 -30.46 -20.52 55.21
CA GLY A 945 -30.41 -21.80 55.88
C GLY A 945 -31.35 -22.81 55.22
N ILE A 946 -30.85 -24.00 54.98
CA ILE A 946 -31.58 -25.09 54.30
C ILE A 946 -32.85 -25.48 55.07
N GLU A 947 -32.81 -25.36 56.40
CA GLU A 947 -33.90 -25.68 57.34
C GLU A 947 -35.18 -24.86 57.07
N GLN A 948 -35.03 -23.56 56.74
CA GLN A 948 -36.16 -22.65 56.50
C GLN A 948 -36.86 -22.90 55.14
N MET A 949 -36.30 -23.77 54.31
CA MET A 949 -36.76 -24.05 52.96
C MET A 949 -37.32 -25.46 52.78
N ILE A 950 -37.31 -26.28 53.83
CA ILE A 950 -37.76 -27.68 53.78
C ILE A 950 -39.18 -27.79 53.25
N ASP A 951 -40.13 -26.97 53.73
CA ASP A 951 -41.53 -27.06 53.31
C ASP A 951 -41.71 -26.74 51.81
N ARG A 952 -41.00 -25.73 51.30
CA ARG A 952 -41.03 -25.36 49.87
C ARG A 952 -40.37 -26.41 48.99
N LEU A 953 -39.30 -27.04 49.48
CA LEU A 953 -38.62 -28.13 48.79
C LEU A 953 -39.46 -29.42 48.83
N ARG A 954 -40.20 -29.67 49.91
CA ARG A 954 -41.15 -30.79 50.04
C ARG A 954 -42.27 -30.66 49.01
N ASP A 955 -42.92 -29.49 48.91
CA ASP A 955 -43.93 -29.22 47.87
C ASP A 955 -43.40 -29.49 46.45
N ALA A 956 -42.18 -29.04 46.15
CA ALA A 956 -41.61 -29.27 44.83
C ALA A 956 -41.25 -30.74 44.57
N VAL A 957 -40.77 -31.46 45.59
CA VAL A 957 -40.53 -32.90 45.53
C VAL A 957 -41.84 -33.65 45.30
N ASP A 958 -42.93 -33.28 45.98
CA ASP A 958 -44.26 -33.85 45.78
C ASP A 958 -44.79 -33.61 44.35
N ARG A 959 -44.42 -32.46 43.74
CA ARG A 959 -44.66 -32.16 42.31
C ARG A 959 -43.73 -32.92 41.34
N GLY A 960 -42.78 -33.71 41.87
CA GLY A 960 -41.89 -34.55 41.09
C GLY A 960 -40.53 -33.92 40.73
N TYR A 961 -40.13 -32.82 41.36
CA TYR A 961 -38.84 -32.16 41.11
C TYR A 961 -37.71 -32.73 41.97
N SER A 962 -36.56 -33.00 41.36
CA SER A 962 -35.31 -33.35 42.07
C SER A 962 -34.55 -32.10 42.49
N ILE A 963 -33.83 -32.16 43.61
CA ILE A 963 -33.08 -31.02 44.17
C ILE A 963 -31.60 -31.17 43.82
N VAL A 964 -31.00 -30.16 43.18
CA VAL A 964 -29.59 -30.17 42.76
C VAL A 964 -28.75 -29.40 43.77
N ILE A 965 -27.70 -30.05 44.29
CA ILE A 965 -26.75 -29.46 45.22
C ILE A 965 -25.33 -29.81 44.82
N PHE A 966 -24.45 -28.82 44.76
CA PHE A 966 -23.01 -29.03 44.70
C PHE A 966 -22.46 -29.11 46.12
N PRO A 967 -22.23 -30.31 46.70
CA PRO A 967 -21.87 -30.45 48.10
C PRO A 967 -20.52 -29.83 48.46
N GLU A 968 -19.68 -29.52 47.48
CA GLU A 968 -18.38 -28.84 47.66
C GLU A 968 -18.52 -27.33 47.98
N GLY A 969 -19.68 -26.72 47.68
CA GLY A 969 -19.95 -25.29 47.91
C GLY A 969 -19.16 -24.31 47.01
N THR A 970 -18.05 -24.73 46.42
CA THR A 970 -17.22 -23.92 45.52
C THR A 970 -16.56 -24.78 44.44
N ARG A 971 -16.17 -24.16 43.32
CA ARG A 971 -15.46 -24.84 42.24
C ARG A 971 -14.01 -25.16 42.63
N SER A 972 -13.60 -26.41 42.45
CA SER A 972 -12.20 -26.84 42.54
C SER A 972 -11.37 -26.30 41.37
N ALA A 973 -10.16 -25.81 41.64
CA ALA A 973 -9.27 -25.23 40.61
C ALA A 973 -8.30 -26.26 40.01
N ASP A 974 -7.96 -27.30 40.76
CA ASP A 974 -7.08 -28.42 40.38
C ASP A 974 -7.88 -29.69 40.03
N CYS A 975 -9.21 -29.57 39.94
CA CYS A 975 -10.15 -30.66 39.70
C CYS A 975 -10.16 -31.76 40.78
N SER A 976 -9.60 -31.49 41.97
CA SER A 976 -9.72 -32.38 43.13
C SER A 976 -11.12 -32.36 43.75
N ILE A 977 -11.55 -33.46 44.37
CA ILE A 977 -12.84 -33.55 45.08
C ILE A 977 -12.72 -32.92 46.48
N LEU A 978 -13.32 -31.75 46.67
CA LEU A 978 -13.28 -31.01 47.93
C LEU A 978 -14.15 -31.67 49.02
N ARG A 979 -14.20 -31.05 50.20
CA ARG A 979 -15.03 -31.50 51.33
C ARG A 979 -16.51 -31.34 50.99
N PHE A 980 -17.31 -32.37 51.27
CA PHE A 980 -18.77 -32.28 51.16
C PHE A 980 -19.38 -31.64 52.42
N HIS A 981 -20.21 -30.63 52.23
CA HIS A 981 -21.06 -30.03 53.26
C HIS A 981 -22.26 -30.93 53.57
N ARG A 982 -22.74 -30.88 54.81
CA ARG A 982 -23.80 -31.77 55.34
C ARG A 982 -25.20 -31.49 54.77
N GLY A 983 -25.41 -30.32 54.16
CA GLY A 983 -26.74 -29.82 53.77
C GLY A 983 -27.52 -30.72 52.82
N ALA A 984 -26.87 -31.31 51.81
CA ALA A 984 -27.53 -32.22 50.87
C ALA A 984 -28.05 -33.50 51.54
N PHE A 985 -27.28 -34.01 52.50
CA PHE A 985 -27.59 -35.25 53.24
C PHE A 985 -28.67 -35.00 54.29
N TYR A 986 -28.63 -33.85 54.95
CA TYR A 986 -29.69 -33.40 55.84
C TYR A 986 -31.03 -33.25 55.10
N LEU A 987 -31.03 -32.66 53.89
CA LEU A 987 -32.24 -32.57 53.07
C LEU A 987 -32.80 -33.93 52.66
N ALA A 988 -31.93 -34.85 52.23
CA ALA A 988 -32.35 -36.20 51.85
C ALA A 988 -33.05 -36.92 53.01
N GLU A 989 -32.51 -36.79 54.24
CA GLU A 989 -33.10 -37.35 55.46
C GLU A 989 -34.43 -36.68 55.84
N GLN A 990 -34.50 -35.35 55.85
CA GLN A 990 -35.73 -34.64 56.22
C GLN A 990 -36.88 -34.86 55.23
N LEU A 991 -36.57 -34.97 53.95
CA LEU A 991 -37.55 -35.20 52.89
C LEU A 991 -37.81 -36.69 52.63
N GLN A 992 -37.05 -37.59 53.27
CA GLN A 992 -37.14 -39.05 53.08
C GLN A 992 -37.00 -39.45 51.60
N ILE A 993 -36.08 -38.79 50.89
CA ILE A 993 -35.78 -39.06 49.47
C ILE A 993 -34.32 -39.46 49.30
N ASP A 994 -34.05 -40.21 48.24
CA ASP A 994 -32.72 -40.74 47.97
C ASP A 994 -31.73 -39.68 47.48
N ILE A 995 -30.45 -40.02 47.62
CA ILE A 995 -29.35 -39.25 47.02
C ILE A 995 -29.00 -39.87 45.67
N ILE A 996 -28.86 -39.04 44.64
CA ILE A 996 -28.44 -39.44 43.29
C ILE A 996 -27.06 -38.83 43.01
N PRO A 997 -25.97 -39.59 43.14
CA PRO A 997 -24.66 -39.09 42.80
C PRO A 997 -24.49 -38.97 41.28
N VAL A 998 -24.08 -37.80 40.81
CA VAL A 998 -23.77 -37.52 39.41
C VAL A 998 -22.35 -37.00 39.32
N MET A 999 -21.52 -37.70 38.54
CA MET A 999 -20.11 -37.38 38.36
C MET A 999 -19.86 -36.68 37.03
N ILE A 1000 -19.13 -35.57 37.08
CA ILE A 1000 -18.71 -34.81 35.90
C ILE A 1000 -17.19 -34.85 35.82
N HIS A 1001 -16.66 -35.47 34.76
CA HIS A 1001 -15.22 -35.55 34.48
C HIS A 1001 -14.88 -34.77 33.20
N GLY A 1002 -13.69 -34.18 33.17
CA GLY A 1002 -13.12 -33.49 32.00
C GLY A 1002 -13.61 -32.05 31.77
N VAL A 1003 -14.71 -31.62 32.39
CA VAL A 1003 -15.25 -30.25 32.25
C VAL A 1003 -14.29 -29.17 32.75
N GLY A 1004 -13.55 -29.45 33.84
CA GLY A 1004 -12.51 -28.55 34.36
C GLY A 1004 -11.27 -28.47 33.46
N HIS A 1005 -11.04 -29.47 32.60
CA HIS A 1005 -10.02 -29.41 31.55
C HIS A 1005 -10.51 -28.61 30.34
N VAL A 1006 -11.79 -28.76 29.95
CA VAL A 1006 -12.40 -28.03 28.82
C VAL A 1006 -12.53 -26.54 29.10
N LEU A 1007 -13.06 -26.16 30.27
CA LEU A 1007 -13.16 -24.75 30.70
C LEU A 1007 -12.72 -24.62 32.17
N PRO A 1008 -11.41 -24.44 32.42
CA PRO A 1008 -10.90 -24.29 33.77
C PRO A 1008 -11.46 -23.06 34.47
N LYS A 1009 -11.70 -23.14 35.79
CA LYS A 1009 -12.21 -22.03 36.63
C LYS A 1009 -11.44 -20.71 36.44
N GLN A 1010 -10.13 -20.79 36.27
CA GLN A 1010 -9.25 -19.61 36.18
C GLN A 1010 -9.10 -19.10 34.75
N GLU A 1011 -9.67 -19.79 33.76
CA GLU A 1011 -9.59 -19.44 32.35
C GLU A 1011 -10.96 -19.14 31.72
N PHE A 1012 -10.95 -18.38 30.63
CA PHE A 1012 -12.17 -18.04 29.88
C PHE A 1012 -12.14 -18.61 28.46
N MET A 1013 -11.11 -19.39 28.12
CA MET A 1013 -10.94 -19.97 26.79
C MET A 1013 -11.28 -21.45 26.85
N LEU A 1014 -12.11 -21.90 25.92
CA LEU A 1014 -12.45 -23.30 25.73
C LEU A 1014 -11.27 -24.06 25.15
N ARG A 1015 -11.07 -25.27 25.66
CA ARG A 1015 -10.04 -26.21 25.25
C ARG A 1015 -10.70 -27.43 24.63
N LYS A 1016 -10.00 -28.08 23.70
CA LYS A 1016 -10.40 -29.38 23.17
C LYS A 1016 -10.44 -30.40 24.31
N GLY A 1017 -11.43 -31.27 24.34
CA GLY A 1017 -11.51 -32.31 25.35
C GLY A 1017 -12.79 -33.13 25.30
N GLU A 1018 -13.02 -33.91 26.35
CA GLU A 1018 -14.23 -34.70 26.52
C GLU A 1018 -14.88 -34.39 27.87
N ILE A 1019 -16.19 -34.13 27.84
CA ILE A 1019 -17.03 -34.01 29.04
C ILE A 1019 -17.73 -35.36 29.23
N ARG A 1020 -17.53 -35.98 30.39
CA ARG A 1020 -18.20 -37.23 30.76
C ARG A 1020 -19.10 -36.98 31.95
N ILE A 1021 -20.38 -37.28 31.77
CA ILE A 1021 -21.39 -37.16 32.83
C ILE A 1021 -21.86 -38.59 33.14
N GLN A 1022 -21.67 -39.02 34.38
CA GLN A 1022 -21.98 -40.37 34.83
C GLN A 1022 -22.98 -40.32 35.99
N VAL A 1023 -24.18 -40.84 35.76
CA VAL A 1023 -25.20 -41.02 36.79
C VAL A 1023 -24.92 -42.34 37.50
N MET A 1024 -24.79 -42.28 38.83
CA MET A 1024 -24.47 -43.42 39.67
C MET A 1024 -25.75 -44.04 40.25
N PRO A 1025 -25.67 -45.27 40.79
CA PRO A 1025 -26.77 -45.87 41.53
C PRO A 1025 -27.24 -44.96 42.67
N ARG A 1026 -28.56 -44.88 42.78
CA ARG A 1026 -29.26 -44.14 43.82
C ARG A 1026 -28.91 -44.73 45.20
N ILE A 1027 -28.73 -43.84 46.18
CA ILE A 1027 -28.42 -44.20 47.58
C ILE A 1027 -29.70 -43.99 48.40
N THR A 1028 -30.37 -45.09 48.76
CA THR A 1028 -31.60 -45.09 49.57
C THR A 1028 -31.28 -44.75 51.03
N PRO A 1029 -32.24 -44.20 51.81
CA PRO A 1029 -32.05 -43.94 53.24
C PRO A 1029 -31.49 -45.15 54.01
N ASP A 1030 -31.99 -46.35 53.71
CA ASP A 1030 -31.64 -47.63 54.35
C ASP A 1030 -30.43 -48.36 53.73
N ASP A 1031 -29.67 -47.70 52.85
CA ASP A 1031 -28.49 -48.31 52.23
C ASP A 1031 -27.42 -48.66 53.28
N ALA A 1032 -27.26 -49.96 53.55
CA ALA A 1032 -26.34 -50.49 54.56
C ALA A 1032 -24.87 -50.12 54.35
N ARG A 1033 -24.49 -49.61 53.17
CA ARG A 1033 -23.11 -49.14 52.89
C ARG A 1033 -22.77 -47.81 53.57
N PHE A 1034 -23.77 -47.07 54.02
CA PHE A 1034 -23.60 -45.73 54.56
C PHE A 1034 -24.33 -45.56 55.89
N SER A 1035 -23.76 -44.78 56.80
CA SER A 1035 -24.36 -44.46 58.09
C SER A 1035 -25.71 -43.77 57.92
N PRO A 1036 -26.72 -44.08 58.76
CA PRO A 1036 -27.99 -43.37 58.75
C PRO A 1036 -27.83 -41.90 59.19
N ASN A 1037 -26.80 -41.57 59.99
CA ASN A 1037 -26.55 -40.20 60.42
C ASN A 1037 -26.04 -39.33 59.27
N TYR A 1038 -26.78 -38.29 58.89
CA TYR A 1038 -26.46 -37.41 57.75
C TYR A 1038 -25.05 -36.79 57.78
N SER A 1039 -24.51 -36.47 58.96
CA SER A 1039 -23.17 -35.88 59.08
C SER A 1039 -22.06 -36.89 58.76
N GLN A 1040 -22.23 -38.13 59.25
CA GLN A 1040 -21.30 -39.22 58.98
C GLN A 1040 -21.45 -39.72 57.52
N ARG A 1041 -22.70 -39.82 57.05
CA ARG A 1041 -23.06 -40.14 55.67
C ARG A 1041 -22.39 -39.23 54.66
N ALA A 1042 -22.33 -37.91 54.93
CA ALA A 1042 -21.65 -36.96 54.06
C ALA A 1042 -20.15 -37.29 53.85
N LYS A 1043 -19.46 -37.76 54.90
CA LYS A 1043 -18.05 -38.15 54.83
C LYS A 1043 -17.86 -39.45 54.05
N GLU A 1044 -18.70 -40.45 54.31
CA GLU A 1044 -18.63 -41.77 53.68
C GLU A 1044 -19.01 -41.69 52.19
N VAL A 1045 -20.06 -40.93 51.85
CA VAL A 1045 -20.43 -40.67 50.45
C VAL A 1045 -19.34 -39.90 49.73
N ARG A 1046 -18.66 -38.93 50.38
CA ARG A 1046 -17.47 -38.30 49.79
C ARG A 1046 -16.35 -39.30 49.52
N GLN A 1047 -16.05 -40.20 50.46
CA GLN A 1047 -15.00 -41.21 50.28
C GLN A 1047 -15.34 -42.17 49.13
N PHE A 1048 -16.60 -42.61 49.04
CA PHE A 1048 -17.13 -43.36 47.91
C PHE A 1048 -16.97 -42.58 46.61
N TYR A 1049 -17.47 -41.34 46.57
CA TYR A 1049 -17.42 -40.47 45.39
C TYR A 1049 -15.98 -40.24 44.91
N ARG A 1050 -15.05 -39.99 45.84
CA ARG A 1050 -13.63 -39.79 45.53
C ARG A 1050 -13.00 -41.06 44.95
N ARG A 1051 -13.28 -42.24 45.51
CA ARG A 1051 -12.76 -43.52 45.00
C ARG A 1051 -13.23 -43.78 43.57
N GLU A 1052 -14.50 -43.53 43.31
CA GLU A 1052 -15.13 -43.68 42.01
C GLU A 1052 -14.60 -42.65 41.01
N TYR A 1053 -14.40 -41.40 41.44
CA TYR A 1053 -13.80 -40.35 40.63
C TYR A 1053 -12.33 -40.67 40.28
N GLU A 1054 -11.55 -41.18 41.24
CA GLU A 1054 -10.19 -41.65 40.98
C GLU A 1054 -10.17 -42.82 39.98
N ALA A 1055 -11.15 -43.73 40.02
CA ALA A 1055 -11.29 -44.81 39.03
C ALA A 1055 -11.62 -44.27 37.63
N VAL A 1056 -12.50 -43.27 37.53
CA VAL A 1056 -12.80 -42.57 36.27
C VAL A 1056 -11.56 -41.86 35.73
N CYS A 1057 -10.82 -41.14 36.59
CA CYS A 1057 -9.55 -40.50 36.20
C CYS A 1057 -8.54 -41.54 35.67
N ARG A 1058 -8.31 -42.66 36.38
CA ARG A 1058 -7.39 -43.72 35.92
C ARG A 1058 -7.79 -44.30 34.56
N LYS A 1059 -9.09 -44.40 34.29
CA LYS A 1059 -9.61 -44.94 33.03
C LYS A 1059 -9.48 -43.98 31.85
N TYR A 1060 -9.65 -42.68 32.08
CA TYR A 1060 -9.82 -41.70 30.99
C TYR A 1060 -8.72 -40.65 30.88
N GLU A 1061 -7.93 -40.39 31.93
CA GLU A 1061 -6.78 -39.48 31.89
C GLU A 1061 -5.55 -40.17 31.29
N THR A 1062 -5.72 -40.72 30.09
CA THR A 1062 -4.68 -41.40 29.32
C THR A 1062 -3.74 -40.39 28.65
N SER A 1063 -2.72 -40.87 27.96
CA SER A 1063 -1.85 -40.01 27.17
C SER A 1063 -2.61 -39.28 26.05
N ASP A 1064 -3.63 -39.89 25.44
CA ASP A 1064 -4.51 -39.21 24.48
C ASP A 1064 -5.27 -38.02 25.08
N TYR A 1065 -5.67 -38.12 26.35
CA TYR A 1065 -6.36 -37.04 27.06
C TYR A 1065 -5.46 -35.83 27.26
N TYR A 1066 -4.19 -36.05 27.62
CA TYR A 1066 -3.22 -34.97 27.84
C TYR A 1066 -2.45 -34.54 26.58
N ALA A 1067 -2.51 -35.28 25.48
CA ALA A 1067 -1.73 -35.00 24.27
C ALA A 1067 -1.95 -33.59 23.71
N ASP A 1068 -3.19 -33.07 23.73
CA ASP A 1068 -3.46 -31.71 23.25
C ASP A 1068 -2.88 -30.64 24.19
N LEU A 1069 -2.93 -30.85 25.52
CA LEU A 1069 -2.28 -29.98 26.50
C LEU A 1069 -0.77 -29.95 26.29
N VAL A 1070 -0.14 -31.12 26.18
CA VAL A 1070 1.32 -31.23 25.93
C VAL A 1070 1.68 -30.49 24.66
N LYS A 1071 0.97 -30.74 23.56
CA LYS A 1071 1.18 -30.03 22.29
C LYS A 1071 1.12 -28.49 22.45
N HIS A 1072 0.20 -27.97 23.26
CA HIS A 1072 0.07 -26.53 23.48
C HIS A 1072 1.22 -25.90 24.28
N ASN A 1073 1.97 -26.68 25.06
CA ASN A 1073 3.17 -26.18 25.78
C ASN A 1073 4.34 -25.86 24.84
N TYR A 1074 4.32 -26.39 23.62
CA TYR A 1074 5.34 -26.17 22.59
C TYR A 1074 4.91 -25.18 21.50
N ILE A 1075 3.68 -24.67 21.57
CA ILE A 1075 3.21 -23.59 20.69
C ILE A 1075 3.93 -22.29 21.04
N TYR A 1076 4.24 -21.48 20.03
CA TYR A 1076 5.01 -20.23 20.13
C TYR A 1076 6.47 -20.40 20.58
N LYS A 1077 6.98 -21.63 20.62
CA LYS A 1077 8.40 -21.95 20.85
C LYS A 1077 9.21 -22.18 19.56
N GLY A 1078 8.69 -21.70 18.44
CA GLY A 1078 9.28 -21.85 17.11
C GLY A 1078 8.62 -22.94 16.26
N PRO A 1079 8.55 -22.74 14.92
CA PRO A 1079 7.83 -23.62 14.00
C PRO A 1079 8.47 -25.01 13.87
N ALA A 1080 9.80 -25.11 14.00
CA ALA A 1080 10.51 -26.39 13.94
C ALA A 1080 10.19 -27.26 15.17
N VAL A 1081 10.27 -26.68 16.38
CA VAL A 1081 9.93 -27.35 17.64
C VAL A 1081 8.50 -27.86 17.61
N GLU A 1082 7.54 -27.00 17.23
CA GLU A 1082 6.14 -27.39 17.17
C GLU A 1082 5.88 -28.52 16.15
N ARG A 1083 6.52 -28.47 14.99
CA ARG A 1083 6.37 -29.49 13.94
C ARG A 1083 6.93 -30.84 14.40
N GLU A 1084 8.09 -30.84 15.03
CA GLU A 1084 8.77 -32.04 15.51
C GLU A 1084 8.01 -32.70 16.66
N VAL A 1085 7.59 -31.93 17.67
CA VAL A 1085 6.75 -32.46 18.78
C VAL A 1085 5.44 -33.05 18.25
N ARG A 1086 4.78 -32.38 17.29
CA ARG A 1086 3.56 -32.92 16.65
C ARG A 1086 3.83 -34.20 15.88
N ALA A 1087 4.98 -34.30 15.21
CA ALA A 1087 5.38 -35.49 14.46
C ALA A 1087 5.68 -36.65 15.41
N ASN A 1088 6.41 -36.40 16.51
CA ASN A 1088 6.75 -37.40 17.51
C ASN A 1088 5.50 -37.95 18.21
N LEU A 1089 4.60 -37.08 18.69
CA LEU A 1089 3.32 -37.51 19.27
C LEU A 1089 2.50 -38.36 18.29
N ARG A 1090 2.48 -38.02 16.99
CA ARG A 1090 1.78 -38.84 15.98
C ARG A 1090 2.47 -40.17 15.71
N LYS A 1091 3.80 -40.16 15.56
CA LYS A 1091 4.64 -41.33 15.25
C LYS A 1091 4.53 -42.40 16.33
N HIS A 1092 4.50 -41.98 17.60
CA HIS A 1092 4.41 -42.86 18.76
C HIS A 1092 2.97 -43.08 19.23
N HIS A 1093 1.96 -42.66 18.46
CA HIS A 1093 0.55 -42.76 18.86
C HIS A 1093 0.30 -42.24 20.30
N ASN A 1094 0.79 -41.04 20.59
CA ASN A 1094 0.79 -40.40 21.90
C ASN A 1094 1.44 -41.24 23.01
N TYR A 1095 2.44 -42.05 22.66
CA TYR A 1095 3.23 -42.88 23.59
C TYR A 1095 2.38 -43.81 24.46
N VAL A 1096 1.22 -44.26 23.98
CA VAL A 1096 0.27 -45.08 24.76
C VAL A 1096 0.93 -46.37 25.25
N ALA A 1097 1.67 -47.07 24.38
CA ALA A 1097 2.30 -48.33 24.71
C ALA A 1097 3.51 -48.13 25.65
N GLU A 1098 4.33 -47.13 25.37
CA GLU A 1098 5.53 -46.80 26.15
C GLU A 1098 5.18 -46.35 27.58
N ILE A 1099 4.12 -45.54 27.75
CA ILE A 1099 3.65 -45.11 29.07
C ILE A 1099 3.01 -46.28 29.83
N ALA A 1100 2.29 -47.17 29.15
CA ALA A 1100 1.68 -48.34 29.78
C ALA A 1100 2.70 -49.35 30.31
N ALA A 1101 3.88 -49.44 29.69
CA ALA A 1101 4.96 -50.33 30.11
C ALA A 1101 5.67 -49.92 31.42
N LEU A 1102 5.48 -48.68 31.87
CA LEU A 1102 6.13 -48.12 33.06
C LEU A 1102 5.25 -48.24 34.33
N PRO A 1103 5.87 -48.34 35.53
CA PRO A 1103 5.15 -48.47 36.79
C PRO A 1103 4.30 -47.23 37.12
N ASP A 1104 3.27 -47.40 37.96
CA ASP A 1104 2.37 -46.32 38.38
C ASP A 1104 2.93 -45.46 39.54
N GLU A 1105 3.82 -46.04 40.35
CA GLU A 1105 4.41 -45.43 41.55
C GLU A 1105 5.91 -45.78 41.63
N GLY A 1106 6.69 -44.99 42.38
CA GLY A 1106 8.14 -45.19 42.54
C GLY A 1106 8.96 -44.07 41.88
N GLU A 1107 10.19 -44.37 41.49
CA GLU A 1107 11.10 -43.46 40.79
C GLU A 1107 11.66 -44.13 39.53
N VAL A 1108 11.69 -43.42 38.40
CA VAL A 1108 12.24 -43.89 37.12
C VAL A 1108 13.10 -42.80 36.49
N THR A 1109 14.27 -43.20 35.99
CA THR A 1109 15.11 -42.37 35.12
C THR A 1109 14.88 -42.76 33.67
N ILE A 1110 14.62 -41.77 32.82
CA ILE A 1110 14.43 -41.95 31.38
C ILE A 1110 15.39 -41.05 30.60
N GLU A 1111 15.78 -41.49 29.40
CA GLU A 1111 16.39 -40.60 28.41
C GLU A 1111 15.33 -39.67 27.83
N ASN A 1112 15.65 -38.38 27.74
CA ASN A 1112 14.74 -37.41 27.16
C ASN A 1112 14.63 -37.61 25.64
N THR A 1113 13.45 -37.99 25.17
CA THR A 1113 13.18 -38.13 23.74
C THR A 1113 12.53 -36.86 23.18
N GLY A 1114 12.98 -36.41 22.00
CA GLY A 1114 12.46 -35.21 21.33
C GLY A 1114 12.90 -33.89 21.99
N TYR A 1115 11.93 -33.09 22.44
CA TYR A 1115 12.08 -31.88 23.26
C TYR A 1115 11.43 -32.06 24.65
N GLY A 1116 11.29 -33.31 25.10
CA GLY A 1116 10.71 -33.68 26.40
C GLY A 1116 9.20 -33.84 26.44
N GLU A 1117 8.54 -33.93 25.28
CA GLU A 1117 7.11 -34.21 25.16
C GLU A 1117 6.72 -35.57 25.76
N PHE A 1118 7.57 -36.59 25.65
CA PHE A 1118 7.34 -37.91 26.24
C PHE A 1118 7.40 -37.84 27.77
N ALA A 1119 8.46 -37.27 28.33
CA ALA A 1119 8.64 -37.14 29.78
C ALA A 1119 7.50 -36.33 30.42
N LEU A 1120 7.08 -35.25 29.76
CA LEU A 1120 5.95 -34.43 30.19
C LEU A 1120 4.63 -35.22 30.15
N LEU A 1121 4.38 -35.97 29.07
CA LEU A 1121 3.16 -36.76 28.93
C LEU A 1121 3.09 -37.91 29.94
N LEU A 1122 4.21 -38.62 30.15
CA LEU A 1122 4.38 -39.65 31.16
C LEU A 1122 4.07 -39.10 32.57
N ALA A 1123 4.61 -37.94 32.91
CA ALA A 1123 4.41 -37.32 34.22
C ALA A 1123 2.97 -36.88 34.48
N LEU A 1124 2.25 -36.43 33.44
CA LEU A 1124 0.83 -36.06 33.54
C LEU A 1124 -0.08 -37.28 33.72
N VAL A 1125 0.25 -38.41 33.10
CA VAL A 1125 -0.51 -39.67 33.22
C VAL A 1125 -0.20 -40.39 34.54
N LYS A 1126 1.08 -40.57 34.87
CA LYS A 1126 1.57 -41.32 36.06
C LYS A 1126 1.85 -40.37 37.22
N LYS A 1127 0.80 -39.75 37.78
CA LYS A 1127 0.89 -38.68 38.80
C LYS A 1127 1.65 -39.05 40.08
N LYS A 1128 1.82 -40.35 40.38
CA LYS A 1128 2.51 -40.86 41.58
C LYS A 1128 3.94 -41.36 41.31
N LEU A 1129 4.36 -41.40 40.05
CA LEU A 1129 5.71 -41.79 39.65
C LEU A 1129 6.61 -40.55 39.65
N GLN A 1130 7.76 -40.62 40.34
CA GLN A 1130 8.84 -39.63 40.23
C GLN A 1130 9.66 -39.93 38.97
N ILE A 1131 9.85 -38.92 38.13
CA ILE A 1131 10.48 -39.07 36.81
C ILE A 1131 11.69 -38.14 36.72
N ILE A 1132 12.85 -38.72 36.42
CA ILE A 1132 14.09 -38.01 36.15
C ILE A 1132 14.41 -38.17 34.66
N ALA A 1133 14.31 -37.09 33.89
CA ALA A 1133 14.58 -37.09 32.46
C ALA A 1133 15.98 -36.52 32.16
N VAL A 1134 16.86 -37.35 31.60
CA VAL A 1134 18.24 -36.97 31.27
C VAL A 1134 18.29 -36.37 29.87
N GLU A 1135 18.74 -35.11 29.73
CA GLU A 1135 18.90 -34.42 28.45
C GLU A 1135 20.30 -33.77 28.34
N PRO A 1136 21.15 -34.27 27.41
CA PRO A 1136 22.49 -33.72 27.19
C PRO A 1136 22.49 -32.35 26.49
N ASP A 1137 21.49 -32.03 25.66
CA ASP A 1137 21.40 -30.74 24.96
C ASP A 1137 20.80 -29.67 25.89
N ASP A 1138 21.63 -28.70 26.28
CA ASP A 1138 21.24 -27.61 27.19
C ASP A 1138 20.01 -26.82 26.70
N ASP A 1139 19.90 -26.57 25.39
CA ASP A 1139 18.78 -25.81 24.82
C ASP A 1139 17.48 -26.64 24.89
N LYS A 1140 17.54 -27.94 24.59
CA LYS A 1140 16.38 -28.83 24.72
C LYS A 1140 15.94 -28.97 26.18
N ARG A 1141 16.90 -29.06 27.10
CA ARG A 1141 16.64 -29.18 28.54
C ARG A 1141 15.94 -27.93 29.07
N GLU A 1142 16.52 -26.74 28.83
CA GLU A 1142 15.92 -25.47 29.23
C GLU A 1142 14.51 -25.29 28.63
N LEU A 1143 14.33 -25.65 27.36
CA LEU A 1143 13.03 -25.57 26.68
C LEU A 1143 11.98 -26.44 27.37
N ALA A 1144 12.34 -27.69 27.72
CA ALA A 1144 11.47 -28.66 28.36
C ALA A 1144 11.10 -28.24 29.79
N GLU A 1145 12.08 -27.81 30.58
CA GLU A 1145 11.88 -27.26 31.93
C GLU A 1145 10.95 -26.03 31.95
N ASN A 1146 11.00 -25.24 30.87
CA ASN A 1146 10.26 -24.00 30.75
C ASN A 1146 8.84 -24.17 30.17
N CYS A 1147 8.36 -25.40 29.98
CA CYS A 1147 6.96 -25.71 29.71
C CYS A 1147 6.05 -25.34 30.90
N ALA A 1148 4.86 -24.80 30.63
CA ALA A 1148 3.96 -24.30 31.67
C ALA A 1148 3.29 -25.42 32.49
N SER A 1149 3.18 -26.63 31.93
CA SER A 1149 2.45 -27.77 32.51
C SER A 1149 3.35 -28.81 33.17
N VAL A 1150 4.64 -28.51 33.38
CA VAL A 1150 5.58 -29.44 34.06
C VAL A 1150 5.10 -29.67 35.50
N PRO A 1151 4.72 -30.91 35.86
CA PRO A 1151 4.24 -31.22 37.20
C PRO A 1151 5.41 -31.41 38.18
N PRO A 1152 5.17 -31.37 39.50
CA PRO A 1152 6.22 -31.50 40.52
C PRO A 1152 6.98 -32.83 40.53
N ASN A 1153 6.39 -33.88 39.96
CA ASN A 1153 6.96 -35.23 39.88
C ASN A 1153 7.88 -35.45 38.66
N LEU A 1154 8.18 -34.40 37.88
CA LEU A 1154 9.10 -34.45 36.76
C LEU A 1154 10.28 -33.49 36.97
N ARG A 1155 11.50 -33.99 36.79
CA ARG A 1155 12.72 -33.19 36.82
C ARG A 1155 13.57 -33.51 35.59
N TYR A 1156 14.09 -32.47 34.95
CA TYR A 1156 15.07 -32.61 33.88
C TYR A 1156 16.47 -32.41 34.47
N VAL A 1157 17.43 -33.24 34.05
CA VAL A 1157 18.81 -33.21 34.57
C VAL A 1157 19.82 -33.35 33.43
N ALA A 1158 21.00 -32.77 33.62
CA ALA A 1158 22.15 -33.05 32.77
C ALA A 1158 22.70 -34.45 33.08
N PRO A 1159 23.33 -35.15 32.12
CA PRO A 1159 23.97 -36.43 32.38
C PRO A 1159 25.10 -36.27 33.42
N THR A 1160 25.08 -37.10 34.46
CA THR A 1160 26.19 -37.22 35.43
C THR A 1160 27.18 -38.29 34.97
N HIS A 1161 28.41 -38.27 35.48
CA HIS A 1161 29.44 -39.28 35.15
C HIS A 1161 29.02 -40.74 35.42
N GLU A 1162 28.01 -40.98 36.27
CA GLU A 1162 27.43 -42.30 36.54
C GLU A 1162 26.42 -42.76 35.46
N HIS A 1163 25.88 -41.85 34.64
CA HIS A 1163 24.93 -42.16 33.57
C HIS A 1163 25.60 -42.49 32.22
N CYS A 1164 26.93 -42.37 32.12
CA CYS A 1164 27.72 -42.67 30.92
C CYS A 1164 28.38 -44.06 30.94
N ARG A 1165 27.96 -44.98 31.83
CA ARG A 1165 28.49 -46.34 31.92
C ARG A 1165 27.48 -47.38 31.48
#